data_AF-A0A368DB38-F1
#
_entry.id   AF-A0A368DB38-F1
#
_cell.length_a   1.000
_cell.length_b   1.000
_cell.length_c   1.000
_cell.angle_alpha   90.00
_cell.angle_beta   90.00
_cell.angle_gamma   90.00
#
_symmetry.space_group_name_H-M   'P 1'
#
loop_
_entity.id
_entity.type
_entity.pdbx_description
1 polymer ?
#
loop_
_entity_poly.entity_id
_entity_poly.type
_entity_poly.pdbx_seq_one_letter_code
_entity_poly.pdbx_strand_id
1 'polypeptide(L)'
;MLNKLTTTLSGILLLWFSLSSFSQEKKEIKLENYFGDLNARQIGPAVMSGRISDMENHPTNPMIIYAGSAGGGVWKSNDAGTTFYPIFDDHIQSIGALELDPNDPDNTIYVGTGEPWPRNSVSIGDGLYKSTDGGNNWDKIGLENSERIANIIVNPENSNEIYVAVLGSLWSDNDERGVYKSIDGGKTWENILFLNNSTGCADLAMDPSDSNTLYASMWEFRRTAWSFNSGGENSALYKSTDGGKNWNKIHKGFPKGKLGRLAIGVSESNPQTLYTVIESEKNEDKGLYKSIDGGANWEQKNNDFGITVRPFYFSRIVVDPKDENVVVKAGLFGSISKDGGETFEDLGNMHADIHDMVFDINNSDIIYVGTDGGVYRSWNKGVTMEIVENLPLSQFYHISVDNDEPYNIYGGLQDNGSWYGPSFAAGGISAKHWNAVGQGDGFRVLRHPTKNIIYSEMQGAENVWRYDVENNLVKTIQPLPVKGYKEYRFNWNTPIEISKNNPERVYIGSQYVHRSNDTGNTWEIISPDLTTNDPAKQNQEDSGGLSMDNSGAENHTTIFTITESPLNEDIIWAGTDDGNIQVTKNGGKSWKNVIKNVSGVPKNTWVYHIEASVHDENTAYVVFDGHTSGDMKAYAYKTNDLGETWSNIIPNNDVTGFTRNIQEDYENPNLLFLGTELGLYITINGGSNWSKFTKNMPPVAVHYIDLQSKTNDLVMGTHGRGVIIIDDISSLREIDENSLSNKLYFFKKDNFEIQDFGGFSDSFGRETQFFGSNPSLSCQIQYLLPKRHTFGKMTMEIQDMNGNKITTLNPGKSKGINTVDWNYNMRTPKIAKAKTLSFGGFTSPTVPAGDYKVVIKKGRDTFEKTISVTYKNNAELSAEERKLQFETVIKLFNMTEDLAYMVYTIDELIADENTNQQISSKLNELKKLLVITTGDNYVGAAKKQLREKMADLYSKVASSYDKPSANELENLSLIENEMKLAKKKYNKIVKKIDFDLIKIKSFEDFVNE
;
A
#
# COMPACT_ATOMS: atom_id res chain seq x y z
N MET A 1 87.63 7.47 24.70
CA MET A 1 86.25 7.95 24.43
C MET A 1 85.48 6.78 23.83
N LEU A 2 85.15 5.76 24.63
CA LEU A 2 83.83 5.58 25.27
C LEU A 2 82.68 5.91 24.31
N ASN A 3 82.10 4.91 23.64
CA ASN A 3 81.01 4.07 24.16
C ASN A 3 79.86 4.91 24.75
N LYS A 4 79.01 5.45 23.87
CA LYS A 4 77.60 5.81 24.10
C LYS A 4 77.06 6.36 22.79
N LEU A 5 76.63 5.51 21.84
CA LEU A 5 75.63 5.91 20.82
C LEU A 5 75.09 4.78 19.90
N THR A 6 75.22 3.50 20.25
CA THR A 6 74.82 2.40 19.32
C THR A 6 73.92 1.31 19.91
N THR A 7 73.20 1.59 21.00
CA THR A 7 72.26 0.63 21.62
C THR A 7 70.93 1.26 22.06
N THR A 8 70.44 2.28 21.36
CA THR A 8 69.09 2.86 21.61
C THR A 8 68.35 3.26 20.34
N LEU A 9 68.71 2.70 19.17
CA LEU A 9 67.96 2.92 17.92
C LEU A 9 67.45 1.64 17.24
N SER A 10 67.93 0.46 17.64
CA SER A 10 67.48 -0.82 17.07
C SER A 10 66.31 -1.48 17.82
N GLY A 11 65.91 -0.94 18.97
CA GLY A 11 64.75 -1.40 19.74
C GLY A 11 63.43 -0.66 19.45
N ILE A 12 63.48 0.48 18.75
CA ILE A 12 62.29 1.31 18.45
C ILE A 12 61.82 1.11 17.00
N LEU A 13 62.68 0.69 16.06
CA LEU A 13 62.26 0.36 14.69
C LEU A 13 61.66 -1.05 14.53
N LEU A 14 61.84 -1.95 15.51
CA LEU A 14 61.24 -3.30 15.50
C LEU A 14 59.91 -3.41 16.25
N LEU A 15 59.46 -2.32 16.89
CA LEU A 15 58.11 -2.17 17.47
C LEU A 15 57.13 -1.43 16.54
N TRP A 16 57.58 -0.98 15.37
CA TRP A 16 56.76 -0.30 14.35
C TRP A 16 56.42 -1.17 13.14
N PHE A 17 56.73 -2.47 13.17
CA PHE A 17 56.43 -3.42 12.09
C PHE A 17 55.52 -4.60 12.52
N SER A 18 54.83 -4.49 13.65
CA SER A 18 53.88 -5.51 14.12
C SER A 18 52.51 -4.97 14.55
N LEU A 19 52.14 -3.77 14.06
CA LEU A 19 50.77 -3.27 14.09
C LEU A 19 50.28 -2.99 12.66
N SER A 20 50.51 -3.93 11.75
CA SER A 20 49.56 -4.14 10.67
C SER A 20 48.34 -4.78 11.30
N SER A 21 47.51 -3.97 11.95
CA SER A 21 46.13 -4.33 12.19
C SER A 21 45.59 -4.73 10.83
N PHE A 22 45.37 -6.03 10.63
CA PHE A 22 44.35 -6.49 9.70
C PHE A 22 43.05 -5.88 10.22
N SER A 23 42.79 -4.63 9.88
CA SER A 23 41.43 -4.14 9.78
C SER A 23 40.82 -5.04 8.72
N GLN A 24 40.16 -6.13 9.14
CA GLN A 24 39.20 -6.78 8.27
C GLN A 24 38.29 -5.64 7.80
N GLU A 25 38.33 -5.34 6.50
CA GLU A 25 37.28 -4.52 5.91
C GLU A 25 35.96 -5.13 6.37
N LYS A 26 35.26 -4.38 7.22
CA LYS A 26 33.98 -4.81 7.75
C LYS A 26 33.08 -4.98 6.55
N LYS A 27 32.75 -6.22 6.21
CA LYS A 27 32.08 -6.51 4.95
C LYS A 27 30.68 -5.96 5.04
N GLU A 28 30.41 -4.93 4.24
CA GLU A 28 29.13 -4.26 4.21
C GLU A 28 27.99 -5.24 3.91
N ILE A 29 26.99 -5.29 4.81
CA ILE A 29 25.80 -6.12 4.64
C ILE A 29 24.81 -5.35 3.76
N LYS A 30 24.63 -5.82 2.53
CA LYS A 30 23.59 -5.36 1.61
C LYS A 30 22.26 -6.02 1.94
N LEU A 31 21.46 -5.40 2.81
CA LEU A 31 20.25 -5.97 3.41
C LEU A 31 19.20 -6.36 2.36
N GLU A 32 19.16 -5.70 1.20
CA GLU A 32 18.23 -6.02 0.10
C GLU A 32 18.36 -7.46 -0.39
N ASN A 33 19.53 -8.08 -0.20
CA ASN A 33 19.78 -9.48 -0.57
C ASN A 33 19.24 -10.50 0.45
N TYR A 34 18.71 -10.03 1.58
CA TYR A 34 18.35 -10.86 2.73
C TYR A 34 16.90 -10.71 3.19
N PHE A 35 16.10 -9.80 2.61
CA PHE A 35 14.65 -9.69 2.90
C PHE A 35 13.90 -11.02 2.67
N GLY A 36 14.30 -11.80 1.65
CA GLY A 36 13.79 -13.15 1.45
C GLY A 36 12.26 -13.20 1.30
N ASP A 37 11.60 -13.91 2.22
CA ASP A 37 10.14 -14.13 2.27
C ASP A 37 9.39 -13.09 3.12
N LEU A 38 10.08 -12.09 3.69
CA LEU A 38 9.42 -10.94 4.31
C LEU A 38 8.64 -10.19 3.22
N ASN A 39 7.33 -10.03 3.38
CA ASN A 39 6.45 -9.40 2.39
C ASN A 39 5.54 -8.39 3.07
N ALA A 40 5.27 -7.29 2.37
CA ALA A 40 4.24 -6.34 2.74
C ALA A 40 2.85 -6.86 2.34
N ARG A 41 1.81 -6.46 3.07
CA ARG A 41 0.40 -6.67 2.69
C ARG A 41 -0.36 -5.35 2.69
N GLN A 42 -1.17 -5.14 1.66
CA GLN A 42 -2.05 -3.99 1.55
C GLN A 42 -3.40 -4.29 2.23
N ILE A 43 -3.93 -3.35 3.01
CA ILE A 43 -5.19 -3.53 3.75
C ILE A 43 -6.29 -2.51 3.43
N GLY A 44 -6.03 -1.58 2.51
CA GLY A 44 -6.99 -0.54 2.11
C GLY A 44 -6.82 0.75 2.92
N PRO A 45 -7.87 1.58 3.07
CA PRO A 45 -9.23 1.35 2.59
C PRO A 45 -9.32 1.48 1.06
N ALA A 46 -10.41 0.98 0.47
CA ALA A 46 -10.79 1.24 -0.92
C ALA A 46 -12.20 1.86 -1.04
N VAL A 47 -12.92 2.03 0.09
CA VAL A 47 -14.33 2.44 0.12
C VAL A 47 -14.57 3.84 -0.47
N MET A 48 -13.58 4.72 -0.33
CA MET A 48 -13.52 6.06 -0.89
C MET A 48 -12.43 6.18 -1.96
N SER A 49 -11.59 5.15 -2.13
CA SER A 49 -10.49 5.12 -3.11
C SER A 49 -9.56 6.35 -3.01
N GLY A 50 -9.06 6.86 -4.13
CA GLY A 50 -8.18 8.04 -4.22
C GLY A 50 -8.08 8.55 -5.66
N ARG A 51 -7.29 9.61 -5.87
CA ARG A 51 -7.30 10.40 -7.10
C ARG A 51 -6.94 9.65 -8.37
N ILE A 52 -7.81 9.77 -9.37
CA ILE A 52 -7.61 9.34 -10.76
C ILE A 52 -7.22 10.54 -11.61
N SER A 53 -6.10 10.46 -12.30
CA SER A 53 -5.59 11.54 -13.14
C SER A 53 -6.06 11.43 -14.59
N ASP A 54 -6.27 10.19 -15.07
CA ASP A 54 -6.50 9.87 -16.48
C ASP A 54 -7.20 8.52 -16.64
N MET A 55 -8.03 8.36 -17.66
CA MET A 55 -8.73 7.13 -18.00
C MET A 55 -8.75 6.92 -19.50
N GLU A 56 -8.58 5.67 -19.93
CA GLU A 56 -8.57 5.32 -21.35
C GLU A 56 -9.45 4.11 -21.65
N ASN A 57 -10.23 4.21 -22.70
CA ASN A 57 -11.06 3.12 -23.20
C ASN A 57 -10.35 2.38 -24.33
N HIS A 58 -10.50 1.06 -24.37
CA HIS A 58 -10.00 0.32 -25.53
C HIS A 58 -10.81 0.68 -26.79
N PRO A 59 -10.15 1.07 -27.89
CA PRO A 59 -10.80 1.69 -29.06
C PRO A 59 -11.74 0.75 -29.84
N THR A 60 -11.76 -0.55 -29.51
CA THR A 60 -12.63 -1.54 -30.16
C THR A 60 -13.32 -2.48 -29.19
N ASN A 61 -13.02 -2.40 -27.88
CA ASN A 61 -13.55 -3.35 -26.89
C ASN A 61 -14.08 -2.61 -25.65
N PRO A 62 -15.40 -2.41 -25.54
CA PRO A 62 -16.00 -1.62 -24.45
C PRO A 62 -15.82 -2.27 -23.06
N MET A 63 -15.35 -3.51 -22.97
CA MET A 63 -15.09 -4.18 -21.70
C MET A 63 -13.75 -3.78 -21.09
N ILE A 64 -12.82 -3.20 -21.86
CA ILE A 64 -11.45 -2.92 -21.41
C ILE A 64 -11.31 -1.42 -21.15
N ILE A 65 -10.93 -1.09 -19.91
CA ILE A 65 -10.76 0.27 -19.42
C ILE A 65 -9.48 0.34 -18.60
N TYR A 66 -8.73 1.41 -18.78
CA TYR A 66 -7.53 1.71 -18.01
C TYR A 66 -7.76 2.95 -17.16
N ALA A 67 -7.16 2.96 -15.97
CA ALA A 67 -7.16 4.11 -15.07
C ALA A 67 -5.72 4.40 -14.60
N GLY A 68 -5.28 5.62 -14.82
CA GLY A 68 -4.05 6.19 -14.28
C GLY A 68 -4.38 6.93 -13.00
N SER A 69 -3.73 6.56 -11.90
CA SER A 69 -3.93 7.24 -10.61
C SER A 69 -2.81 8.25 -10.33
N ALA A 70 -3.12 9.29 -9.57
CA ALA A 70 -2.16 10.36 -9.25
C ALA A 70 -0.92 9.88 -8.47
N GLY A 71 -1.02 8.76 -7.74
CA GLY A 71 0.07 8.19 -6.92
C GLY A 71 -0.02 6.69 -6.66
N GLY A 72 -0.88 5.94 -7.36
CA GLY A 72 -1.13 4.52 -7.12
C GLY A 72 -0.95 3.62 -8.35
N GLY A 73 -0.28 4.09 -9.40
CA GLY A 73 0.04 3.34 -10.60
C GLY A 73 -1.10 3.24 -11.62
N VAL A 74 -0.95 2.30 -12.56
CA VAL A 74 -1.90 2.02 -13.66
C VAL A 74 -2.70 0.77 -13.36
N TRP A 75 -4.00 0.87 -13.62
CA TRP A 75 -4.98 -0.17 -13.35
C TRP A 75 -5.76 -0.53 -14.61
N LYS A 76 -6.03 -1.83 -14.80
CA LYS A 76 -6.78 -2.35 -15.94
C LYS A 76 -8.02 -3.10 -15.50
N SER A 77 -9.14 -2.80 -16.12
CA SER A 77 -10.37 -3.60 -16.08
C SER A 77 -10.55 -4.35 -17.40
N ASN A 78 -11.10 -5.56 -17.32
CA ASN A 78 -11.53 -6.35 -18.49
C ASN A 78 -13.04 -6.65 -18.45
N ASP A 79 -13.77 -5.97 -17.56
CA ASP A 79 -15.18 -6.22 -17.25
C ASP A 79 -16.00 -4.91 -17.11
N ALA A 80 -15.68 -3.93 -17.96
CA ALA A 80 -16.35 -2.63 -18.05
C ALA A 80 -16.33 -1.84 -16.72
N GLY A 81 -15.18 -1.88 -16.04
CA GLY A 81 -14.93 -1.17 -14.79
C GLY A 81 -15.57 -1.82 -13.56
N THR A 82 -15.95 -3.09 -13.62
CA THR A 82 -16.49 -3.79 -12.43
C THR A 82 -15.38 -4.14 -11.45
N THR A 83 -14.23 -4.58 -11.98
CA THR A 83 -13.00 -4.78 -11.20
C THR A 83 -11.78 -4.27 -11.97
N PHE A 84 -10.83 -3.74 -11.21
CA PHE A 84 -9.53 -3.30 -11.71
C PHE A 84 -8.37 -4.08 -11.06
N TYR A 85 -7.31 -4.29 -11.83
CA TYR A 85 -6.07 -4.95 -11.39
C TYR A 85 -4.85 -4.08 -11.73
N PRO A 86 -3.85 -3.99 -10.84
CA PRO A 86 -2.66 -3.18 -11.11
C PRO A 86 -1.77 -3.86 -12.15
N ILE A 87 -1.20 -3.08 -13.06
CA ILE A 87 -0.29 -3.55 -14.12
C ILE A 87 1.05 -2.80 -14.15
N PHE A 88 1.32 -1.95 -13.15
CA PHE A 88 2.47 -1.03 -13.12
C PHE A 88 3.14 -0.93 -11.73
N ASP A 89 2.93 -1.90 -10.83
CA ASP A 89 3.38 -1.85 -9.42
C ASP A 89 4.91 -1.79 -9.26
N ASP A 90 5.70 -2.24 -10.25
CA ASP A 90 7.16 -2.25 -10.21
C ASP A 90 7.81 -0.91 -10.65
N HIS A 91 7.01 0.06 -11.10
CA HIS A 91 7.46 1.35 -11.66
C HIS A 91 6.92 2.54 -10.87
N ILE A 92 7.31 3.77 -11.21
CA ILE A 92 6.84 4.97 -10.49
C ILE A 92 5.32 5.05 -10.47
N GLN A 93 4.73 5.47 -9.35
CA GLN A 93 3.29 5.33 -9.14
C GLN A 93 2.48 6.58 -9.51
N SER A 94 3.13 7.72 -9.77
CA SER A 94 2.43 8.92 -10.24
C SER A 94 2.20 8.83 -11.75
N ILE A 95 0.94 8.80 -12.16
CA ILE A 95 0.55 8.72 -13.58
C ILE A 95 0.01 10.07 -14.02
N GLY A 96 0.32 10.47 -15.25
CA GLY A 96 -0.16 11.70 -15.84
C GLY A 96 -0.95 11.52 -17.13
N ALA A 97 -0.57 10.52 -17.94
CA ALA A 97 -1.27 10.18 -19.18
C ALA A 97 -1.16 8.69 -19.49
N LEU A 98 -2.21 8.11 -20.05
CA LEU A 98 -2.25 6.80 -20.67
C LEU A 98 -2.58 6.98 -22.15
N GLU A 99 -2.12 6.08 -22.99
CA GLU A 99 -2.53 6.04 -24.40
C GLU A 99 -2.36 4.61 -24.93
N LEU A 100 -3.36 4.13 -25.67
CA LEU A 100 -3.30 2.86 -26.37
C LEU A 100 -2.89 3.11 -27.82
N ASP A 101 -2.06 2.24 -28.39
CA ASP A 101 -1.81 2.30 -29.83
C ASP A 101 -3.10 1.88 -30.58
N PRO A 102 -3.75 2.75 -31.37
CA PRO A 102 -5.00 2.39 -32.04
C PRO A 102 -4.84 1.26 -33.06
N ASN A 103 -3.62 1.00 -33.54
CA ASN A 103 -3.33 -0.10 -34.47
C ASN A 103 -2.94 -1.42 -33.76
N ASP A 104 -2.64 -1.38 -32.46
CA ASP A 104 -2.30 -2.55 -31.65
C ASP A 104 -2.74 -2.40 -30.17
N PRO A 105 -4.04 -2.12 -29.93
CA PRO A 105 -4.51 -1.66 -28.62
C PRO A 105 -4.56 -2.75 -27.54
N ASP A 106 -4.48 -4.02 -27.95
CA ASP A 106 -4.42 -5.16 -27.03
C ASP A 106 -3.03 -5.31 -26.38
N ASN A 107 -1.96 -4.87 -27.06
CA ASN A 107 -0.58 -5.14 -26.65
C ASN A 107 0.21 -3.86 -26.33
N THR A 108 0.04 -2.82 -27.13
CA THR A 108 0.88 -1.62 -27.05
C THR A 108 0.20 -0.51 -26.24
N ILE A 109 0.81 -0.19 -25.10
CA ILE A 109 0.32 0.80 -24.13
C ILE A 109 1.45 1.76 -23.79
N TYR A 110 1.16 3.05 -23.74
CA TYR A 110 2.08 4.09 -23.29
C TYR A 110 1.62 4.67 -21.96
N VAL A 111 2.57 4.92 -21.07
CA VAL A 111 2.33 5.50 -19.74
C VAL A 111 3.26 6.69 -19.54
N GLY A 112 2.67 7.88 -19.53
CA GLY A 112 3.32 9.12 -19.16
C GLY A 112 3.19 9.32 -17.67
N THR A 113 4.31 9.48 -16.97
CA THR A 113 4.31 9.56 -15.51
C THR A 113 4.27 11.02 -15.04
N GLY A 114 3.75 11.21 -13.82
CA GLY A 114 3.64 12.49 -13.15
C GLY A 114 2.33 13.23 -13.42
N GLU A 115 1.53 13.38 -12.36
CA GLU A 115 0.21 14.03 -12.40
C GLU A 115 0.26 15.46 -13.00
N PRO A 116 -0.56 15.79 -14.03
CA PRO A 116 -0.52 17.08 -14.72
C PRO A 116 -1.40 18.17 -14.07
N TRP A 117 -1.97 17.91 -12.89
CA TRP A 117 -2.85 18.80 -12.12
C TRP A 117 -2.07 19.43 -10.95
N PRO A 118 -1.29 20.50 -11.17
CA PRO A 118 -0.23 20.97 -10.26
C PRO A 118 -0.70 21.54 -8.91
N ARG A 119 -1.21 20.68 -8.03
CA ARG A 119 -1.51 20.94 -6.62
C ARG A 119 -0.23 20.83 -5.77
N ASN A 120 -0.26 21.23 -4.50
CA ASN A 120 0.85 21.01 -3.56
C ASN A 120 1.10 19.54 -3.22
N SER A 121 0.06 18.71 -3.30
CA SER A 121 0.07 17.31 -2.86
C SER A 121 0.43 16.31 -3.95
N VAL A 122 0.75 16.80 -5.15
CA VAL A 122 1.08 15.95 -6.31
C VAL A 122 2.41 15.23 -6.13
N SER A 123 2.48 14.03 -6.70
CA SER A 123 3.73 13.27 -6.82
C SER A 123 4.48 13.62 -8.11
N ILE A 124 5.69 13.08 -8.28
CA ILE A 124 6.56 13.30 -9.44
C ILE A 124 6.56 12.10 -10.38
N GLY A 125 6.67 12.37 -11.68
CA GLY A 125 6.96 11.37 -12.71
C GLY A 125 8.46 11.25 -12.99
N ASP A 126 8.84 10.19 -13.70
CA ASP A 126 10.21 9.92 -14.14
C ASP A 126 10.32 9.56 -15.64
N GLY A 127 9.31 9.98 -16.42
CA GLY A 127 9.29 9.92 -17.88
C GLY A 127 8.22 9.01 -18.47
N LEU A 128 8.51 8.51 -19.66
CA LEU A 128 7.56 7.76 -20.48
C LEU A 128 7.91 6.27 -20.53
N TYR A 129 6.90 5.42 -20.41
CA TYR A 129 7.02 3.97 -20.50
C TYR A 129 6.18 3.42 -21.64
N LYS A 130 6.59 2.25 -22.15
CA LYS A 130 5.90 1.49 -23.17
C LYS A 130 5.81 0.02 -22.78
N SER A 131 4.63 -0.56 -22.91
CA SER A 131 4.40 -2.00 -22.94
C SER A 131 4.15 -2.43 -24.38
N THR A 132 4.52 -3.67 -24.73
CA THR A 132 4.18 -4.33 -26.00
C THR A 132 3.55 -5.71 -25.79
N ASP A 133 3.10 -6.01 -24.57
CA ASP A 133 2.50 -7.29 -24.19
C ASP A 133 1.27 -7.13 -23.27
N GLY A 134 0.56 -6.00 -23.42
CA GLY A 134 -0.70 -5.75 -22.74
C GLY A 134 -0.56 -5.33 -21.27
N GLY A 135 0.62 -4.84 -20.88
CA GLY A 135 0.94 -4.31 -19.56
C GLY A 135 1.68 -5.30 -18.65
N ASN A 136 2.21 -6.40 -19.17
CA ASN A 136 2.95 -7.38 -18.37
C ASN A 136 4.41 -6.96 -18.15
N ASN A 137 5.02 -6.29 -19.12
CA ASN A 137 6.37 -5.75 -19.04
C ASN A 137 6.41 -4.32 -19.58
N TRP A 138 7.29 -3.49 -19.01
CA TRP A 138 7.43 -2.08 -19.38
C TRP A 138 8.87 -1.69 -19.62
N ASP A 139 9.09 -0.98 -20.71
CA ASP A 139 10.35 -0.33 -21.05
C ASP A 139 10.22 1.18 -20.87
N LYS A 140 11.19 1.80 -20.19
CA LYS A 140 11.32 3.26 -20.18
C LYS A 140 11.86 3.72 -21.53
N ILE A 141 11.19 4.70 -22.14
CA ILE A 141 11.45 5.16 -23.52
C ILE A 141 11.81 6.66 -23.61
N GLY A 142 12.20 7.27 -22.49
CA GLY A 142 12.78 8.62 -22.45
C GLY A 142 11.95 9.65 -21.68
N LEU A 143 12.32 10.92 -21.84
CA LEU A 143 11.74 12.07 -21.15
C LEU A 143 11.87 11.97 -19.61
N GLU A 144 13.04 11.58 -19.10
CA GLU A 144 13.21 11.32 -17.66
C GLU A 144 13.14 12.58 -16.78
N ASN A 145 13.27 13.78 -17.36
CA ASN A 145 13.26 15.06 -16.63
C ASN A 145 11.96 15.84 -16.83
N SER A 146 10.94 15.19 -17.41
CA SER A 146 9.66 15.78 -17.75
C SER A 146 8.85 16.11 -16.50
N GLU A 147 9.02 15.35 -15.42
CA GLU A 147 8.27 15.35 -14.14
C GLU A 147 6.76 15.13 -14.29
N ARG A 148 6.13 15.61 -15.37
CA ARG A 148 4.69 15.61 -15.64
C ARG A 148 4.43 15.53 -17.13
N ILE A 149 3.85 14.42 -17.56
CA ILE A 149 3.37 14.21 -18.93
C ILE A 149 1.85 14.35 -18.92
N ALA A 150 1.32 15.29 -19.70
CA ALA A 150 -0.10 15.66 -19.69
C ALA A 150 -0.95 14.93 -20.74
N ASN A 151 -0.37 14.54 -21.87
CA ASN A 151 -1.02 13.74 -22.91
C ASN A 151 0.02 12.96 -23.71
N ILE A 152 -0.42 11.85 -24.28
CA ILE A 152 0.31 11.08 -25.30
C ILE A 152 -0.68 10.87 -26.45
N ILE A 153 -0.22 11.00 -27.69
CA ILE A 153 -1.05 10.70 -28.87
C ILE A 153 -0.24 9.81 -29.80
N VAL A 154 -0.80 8.67 -30.18
CA VAL A 154 -0.25 7.82 -31.24
C VAL A 154 -0.94 8.15 -32.56
N ASN A 155 -0.17 8.41 -33.62
CA ASN A 155 -0.76 8.67 -34.93
C ASN A 155 -1.51 7.41 -35.41
N PRO A 156 -2.84 7.48 -35.67
CA PRO A 156 -3.63 6.32 -36.10
C PRO A 156 -3.20 5.77 -37.46
N GLU A 157 -2.54 6.57 -38.30
CA GLU A 157 -2.02 6.14 -39.60
C GLU A 157 -0.59 5.57 -39.52
N ASN A 158 0.10 5.77 -38.40
CA ASN A 158 1.50 5.36 -38.22
C ASN A 158 1.90 5.25 -36.74
N SER A 159 1.86 4.04 -36.17
CA SER A 159 2.25 3.75 -34.78
C SER A 159 3.69 4.13 -34.37
N ASN A 160 4.57 4.44 -35.31
CA ASN A 160 5.91 4.94 -34.98
C ASN A 160 5.93 6.44 -34.70
N GLU A 161 4.89 7.16 -35.11
CA GLU A 161 4.75 8.58 -34.93
C GLU A 161 3.93 8.87 -33.68
N ILE A 162 4.60 9.41 -32.66
CA ILE A 162 4.03 9.62 -31.32
C ILE A 162 4.28 11.06 -30.92
N TYR A 163 3.28 11.70 -30.33
CA TYR A 163 3.37 13.04 -29.79
C TYR A 163 3.17 13.00 -28.27
N VAL A 164 3.92 13.82 -27.54
CA VAL A 164 3.86 13.88 -26.07
C VAL A 164 3.80 15.33 -25.62
N ALA A 165 2.79 15.64 -24.81
CA ALA A 165 2.66 16.93 -24.15
C ALA A 165 3.38 16.87 -22.79
N VAL A 166 4.46 17.63 -22.65
CA VAL A 166 5.23 17.72 -21.41
C VAL A 166 4.94 19.05 -20.72
N LEU A 167 4.37 18.97 -19.53
CA LEU A 167 4.06 20.14 -18.72
C LEU A 167 5.31 20.65 -18.00
N GLY A 168 6.18 19.76 -17.53
CA GLY A 168 7.42 20.09 -16.83
C GLY A 168 7.28 20.21 -15.31
N SER A 169 8.38 20.61 -14.69
CA SER A 169 8.50 20.70 -13.23
C SER A 169 7.59 21.71 -12.56
N LEU A 170 7.00 21.34 -11.42
CA LEU A 170 6.10 22.23 -10.68
C LEU A 170 6.85 23.35 -9.94
N TRP A 171 7.92 22.97 -9.25
CA TRP A 171 8.60 23.80 -8.25
C TRP A 171 9.84 24.52 -8.78
N SER A 172 10.26 24.24 -10.00
CA SER A 172 11.43 24.84 -10.64
C SER A 172 11.32 24.86 -12.16
N ASP A 173 12.14 25.72 -12.79
CA ASP A 173 12.32 25.74 -14.23
C ASP A 173 13.07 24.49 -14.68
N ASN A 174 12.66 23.90 -15.81
CA ASN A 174 13.36 22.78 -16.44
C ASN A 174 13.28 22.89 -17.97
N ASP A 175 14.26 22.32 -18.67
CA ASP A 175 14.35 22.38 -20.14
C ASP A 175 13.40 21.40 -20.84
N GLU A 176 12.97 20.34 -20.14
CA GLU A 176 12.11 19.30 -20.70
C GLU A 176 10.64 19.69 -20.56
N ARG A 177 10.18 20.57 -21.47
CA ARG A 177 8.81 21.08 -21.59
C ARG A 177 8.38 21.18 -23.05
N GLY A 178 7.07 21.24 -23.27
CA GLY A 178 6.48 21.52 -24.58
C GLY A 178 5.97 20.27 -25.29
N VAL A 179 5.98 20.29 -26.62
CA VAL A 179 5.49 19.15 -27.43
C VAL A 179 6.67 18.39 -28.02
N TYR A 180 6.76 17.10 -27.68
CA TYR A 180 7.75 16.20 -28.23
C TYR A 180 7.14 15.29 -29.29
N LYS A 181 7.95 14.94 -30.29
CA LYS A 181 7.59 14.02 -31.37
C LYS A 181 8.63 12.92 -31.50
N SER A 182 8.16 11.68 -31.64
CA SER A 182 8.96 10.56 -32.11
C SER A 182 8.46 10.13 -33.49
N ILE A 183 9.37 9.60 -34.33
CA ILE A 183 9.04 8.99 -35.62
C ILE A 183 9.54 7.53 -35.74
N ASP A 184 10.07 6.99 -34.64
CA ASP A 184 10.68 5.66 -34.56
C ASP A 184 10.12 4.80 -33.42
N GLY A 185 8.90 5.13 -32.97
CA GLY A 185 8.16 4.38 -31.95
C GLY A 185 8.65 4.64 -30.52
N GLY A 186 9.21 5.83 -30.26
CA GLY A 186 9.65 6.28 -28.94
C GLY A 186 11.13 6.05 -28.65
N LYS A 187 11.97 5.74 -29.64
CA LYS A 187 13.42 5.55 -29.41
C LYS A 187 14.15 6.88 -29.37
N THR A 188 13.71 7.84 -30.17
CA THR A 188 14.22 9.21 -30.17
C THR A 188 13.08 10.21 -30.15
N TRP A 189 13.37 11.38 -29.57
CA TRP A 189 12.41 12.46 -29.33
C TRP A 189 12.97 13.79 -29.83
N GLU A 190 12.16 14.53 -30.58
CA GLU A 190 12.41 15.90 -31.02
C GLU A 190 11.41 16.84 -30.33
N ASN A 191 11.90 17.92 -29.72
CA ASN A 191 11.03 18.97 -29.18
C ASN A 191 10.57 19.88 -30.34
N ILE A 192 9.32 19.73 -30.75
CA ILE A 192 8.73 20.40 -31.92
C ILE A 192 7.95 21.68 -31.56
N LEU A 193 7.70 21.93 -30.27
CA LEU A 193 7.13 23.18 -29.78
C LEU A 193 7.66 23.49 -28.38
N PHE A 194 8.63 24.39 -28.31
CA PHE A 194 9.24 24.89 -27.07
C PHE A 194 9.19 26.42 -27.03
N LEU A 195 8.82 26.99 -25.89
CA LEU A 195 8.76 28.44 -25.70
C LEU A 195 9.85 28.92 -24.74
N ASN A 196 9.91 28.35 -23.54
CA ASN A 196 10.88 28.64 -22.48
C ASN A 196 10.75 27.61 -21.34
N ASN A 197 11.58 27.75 -20.29
CA ASN A 197 11.69 26.80 -19.19
C ASN A 197 10.58 26.88 -18.12
N SER A 198 9.64 27.81 -18.25
CA SER A 198 8.49 28.00 -17.34
C SER A 198 7.13 27.77 -18.04
N THR A 199 7.14 27.41 -19.33
CA THR A 199 5.94 27.22 -20.14
C THR A 199 5.93 25.81 -20.72
N GLY A 200 4.96 24.98 -20.29
CA GLY A 200 4.80 23.60 -20.75
C GLY A 200 3.54 23.39 -21.58
N CYS A 201 3.40 22.21 -22.19
CA CYS A 201 2.17 21.83 -22.87
C CYS A 201 1.23 21.16 -21.86
N ALA A 202 0.09 21.81 -21.58
CA ALA A 202 -0.90 21.40 -20.59
C ALA A 202 -2.03 20.54 -21.17
N ASP A 203 -2.24 20.63 -22.49
CA ASP A 203 -3.19 19.80 -23.22
C ASP A 203 -2.76 19.69 -24.69
N LEU A 204 -2.97 18.54 -25.32
CA LEU A 204 -2.65 18.27 -26.71
C LEU A 204 -3.74 17.42 -27.33
N ALA A 205 -4.21 17.80 -28.51
CA ALA A 205 -5.21 17.06 -29.27
C ALA A 205 -4.83 16.95 -30.75
N MET A 206 -5.28 15.88 -31.38
CA MET A 206 -5.15 15.63 -32.82
C MET A 206 -6.53 15.68 -33.47
N ASP A 207 -6.60 16.18 -34.70
CA ASP A 207 -7.82 16.05 -35.50
C ASP A 207 -8.02 14.57 -35.88
N PRO A 208 -9.14 13.93 -35.47
CA PRO A 208 -9.35 12.49 -35.73
C PRO A 208 -9.56 12.17 -37.22
N SER A 209 -9.74 13.17 -38.08
CA SER A 209 -9.83 13.02 -39.54
C SER A 209 -8.56 13.40 -40.32
N ASP A 210 -7.58 14.04 -39.67
CA ASP A 210 -6.30 14.44 -40.28
C ASP A 210 -5.17 14.45 -39.25
N SER A 211 -4.32 13.42 -39.29
CA SER A 211 -3.18 13.23 -38.38
C SER A 211 -2.11 14.34 -38.45
N ASN A 212 -2.15 15.20 -39.48
CA ASN A 212 -1.25 16.36 -39.58
C ASN A 212 -1.74 17.58 -38.80
N THR A 213 -3.01 17.60 -38.41
CA THR A 213 -3.62 18.71 -37.70
C THR A 213 -3.57 18.47 -36.19
N LEU A 214 -2.85 19.34 -35.48
CA LEU A 214 -2.62 19.24 -34.04
C LEU A 214 -2.97 20.56 -33.35
N TYR A 215 -3.45 20.47 -32.11
CA TYR A 215 -3.77 21.61 -31.26
C TYR A 215 -3.01 21.48 -29.94
N ALA A 216 -2.24 22.49 -29.56
CA ALA A 216 -1.41 22.47 -28.35
C ALA A 216 -1.71 23.65 -27.44
N SER A 217 -2.03 23.36 -26.17
CA SER A 217 -2.24 24.35 -25.12
C SER A 217 -0.94 24.55 -24.36
N MET A 218 -0.24 25.65 -24.65
CA MET A 218 0.95 26.03 -23.92
C MET A 218 0.55 26.88 -22.71
N TRP A 219 1.05 26.56 -21.53
CA TRP A 219 0.68 27.19 -20.26
C TRP A 219 1.90 27.57 -19.44
N GLU A 220 1.99 28.86 -19.13
CA GLU A 220 2.99 29.43 -18.22
C GLU A 220 2.47 29.37 -16.78
N PHE A 221 3.21 28.72 -15.88
CA PHE A 221 2.84 28.63 -14.46
C PHE A 221 4.06 28.44 -13.57
N ARG A 222 3.91 28.73 -12.28
CA ARG A 222 4.92 28.42 -11.26
C ARG A 222 4.28 28.25 -9.89
N ARG A 223 4.72 27.23 -9.14
CA ARG A 223 4.47 27.12 -7.72
C ARG A 223 5.76 27.32 -6.92
N THR A 224 5.62 27.92 -5.75
CA THR A 224 6.63 27.98 -4.69
C THR A 224 6.01 27.39 -3.43
N ALA A 225 6.81 27.15 -2.39
CA ALA A 225 6.28 26.66 -1.11
C ALA A 225 5.18 27.56 -0.49
N TRP A 226 5.06 28.83 -0.92
CA TRP A 226 4.13 29.82 -0.36
C TRP A 226 3.33 30.62 -1.40
N SER A 227 3.33 30.19 -2.66
CA SER A 227 2.50 30.83 -3.69
C SER A 227 2.29 29.94 -4.90
N PHE A 228 1.19 30.20 -5.61
CA PHE A 228 0.93 29.68 -6.95
C PHE A 228 0.66 30.85 -7.90
N ASN A 229 1.13 30.73 -9.14
CA ASN A 229 0.83 31.70 -10.19
C ASN A 229 0.47 30.95 -11.48
N SER A 230 -0.81 31.03 -11.87
CA SER A 230 -1.30 30.54 -13.17
C SER A 230 -1.33 31.67 -14.20
N GLY A 231 -0.71 31.42 -15.35
CA GLY A 231 -0.84 32.24 -16.55
C GLY A 231 0.25 33.29 -16.75
N GLY A 232 0.37 33.73 -18.00
CA GLY A 232 1.42 34.61 -18.48
C GLY A 232 1.26 34.98 -19.95
N GLU A 233 2.23 35.73 -20.49
CA GLU A 233 2.23 36.19 -21.89
C GLU A 233 2.51 35.05 -22.89
N ASN A 234 3.11 33.96 -22.40
CA ASN A 234 3.46 32.82 -23.24
C ASN A 234 2.35 31.76 -23.31
N SER A 235 1.33 31.85 -22.44
CA SER A 235 0.18 30.95 -22.50
C SER A 235 -0.63 31.20 -23.77
N ALA A 236 -0.88 30.14 -24.54
CA ALA A 236 -1.60 30.24 -25.81
C ALA A 236 -2.03 28.87 -26.35
N LEU A 237 -3.17 28.87 -27.04
CA LEU A 237 -3.56 27.79 -27.94
C LEU A 237 -2.90 27.94 -29.32
N TYR A 238 -2.20 26.89 -29.76
CA TYR A 238 -1.55 26.80 -31.07
C TYR A 238 -2.20 25.72 -31.94
N LYS A 239 -2.16 25.91 -33.25
CA LYS A 239 -2.52 24.92 -34.27
C LYS A 239 -1.37 24.63 -35.21
N SER A 240 -1.13 23.36 -35.49
CA SER A 240 -0.33 22.88 -36.62
C SER A 240 -1.25 22.20 -37.65
N THR A 241 -0.83 22.20 -38.91
CA THR A 241 -1.52 21.51 -40.04
C THR A 241 -0.53 20.72 -40.88
N ASP A 242 0.68 20.49 -40.37
CA ASP A 242 1.80 19.84 -41.06
C ASP A 242 2.56 18.86 -40.17
N GLY A 243 1.86 18.27 -39.20
CA GLY A 243 2.40 17.27 -38.26
C GLY A 243 3.38 17.88 -37.25
N GLY A 244 3.17 19.13 -36.86
CA GLY A 244 3.93 19.81 -35.82
C GLY A 244 5.18 20.56 -36.30
N LYS A 245 5.39 20.74 -37.62
CA LYS A 245 6.55 21.47 -38.14
C LYS A 245 6.39 22.98 -37.99
N ASN A 246 5.17 23.49 -38.15
CA ASN A 246 4.83 24.89 -37.94
C ASN A 246 3.61 25.02 -37.04
N TRP A 247 3.62 26.06 -36.19
CA TRP A 247 2.57 26.34 -35.21
C TRP A 247 2.10 27.79 -35.29
N ASN A 248 0.79 28.01 -35.30
CA ASN A 248 0.18 29.34 -35.34
C ASN A 248 -0.77 29.52 -34.16
N LYS A 249 -0.76 30.70 -33.53
CA LYS A 249 -1.79 31.07 -32.54
C LYS A 249 -3.15 31.21 -33.23
N ILE A 250 -4.18 30.61 -32.66
CA ILE A 250 -5.54 30.60 -33.22
C ILE A 250 -6.53 31.37 -32.34
N HIS A 251 -6.23 32.65 -32.08
CA HIS A 251 -6.88 33.46 -31.04
C HIS A 251 -7.96 34.43 -31.55
N LYS A 252 -8.44 34.27 -32.78
CA LYS A 252 -9.48 35.17 -33.30
C LYS A 252 -10.78 34.90 -32.55
N GLY A 253 -11.21 35.87 -31.73
CA GLY A 253 -12.36 35.73 -30.82
C GLY A 253 -11.98 35.43 -29.36
N PHE A 254 -10.68 35.22 -29.06
CA PHE A 254 -10.20 35.10 -27.69
C PHE A 254 -10.17 36.46 -26.98
N PRO A 255 -10.17 36.45 -25.64
CA PRO A 255 -9.94 37.66 -24.86
C PRO A 255 -8.51 38.21 -25.05
N LYS A 256 -8.36 39.50 -24.75
CA LYS A 256 -7.06 40.19 -24.79
C LYS A 256 -6.37 40.11 -23.43
N GLY A 257 -5.05 40.18 -23.42
CA GLY A 257 -4.24 40.15 -22.21
C GLY A 257 -3.62 38.78 -21.97
N LYS A 258 -3.18 38.52 -20.74
CA LYS A 258 -2.59 37.24 -20.35
C LYS A 258 -3.65 36.14 -20.32
N LEU A 259 -3.21 34.95 -20.71
CA LEU A 259 -4.01 33.73 -20.65
C LEU A 259 -3.40 32.76 -19.64
N GLY A 260 -4.24 31.87 -19.13
CA GLY A 260 -3.85 30.82 -18.20
C GLY A 260 -3.90 29.45 -18.86
N ARG A 261 -4.29 28.43 -18.09
CA ARG A 261 -4.45 27.08 -18.64
C ARG A 261 -5.62 27.07 -19.62
N LEU A 262 -5.44 26.39 -20.75
CA LEU A 262 -6.51 26.09 -21.69
C LEU A 262 -6.68 24.57 -21.83
N ALA A 263 -7.91 24.09 -21.87
CA ALA A 263 -8.21 22.70 -22.23
C ALA A 263 -8.74 22.63 -23.66
N ILE A 264 -8.61 21.48 -24.31
CA ILE A 264 -8.96 21.29 -25.72
C ILE A 264 -9.90 20.09 -25.84
N GLY A 265 -11.09 20.33 -26.41
CA GLY A 265 -12.01 19.28 -26.83
C GLY A 265 -12.18 19.31 -28.34
N VAL A 266 -11.84 18.22 -29.02
CA VAL A 266 -12.07 18.05 -30.46
C VAL A 266 -13.24 17.09 -30.64
N SER A 267 -14.21 17.44 -31.48
CA SER A 267 -15.32 16.54 -31.79
C SER A 267 -14.89 15.45 -32.78
N GLU A 268 -15.12 14.18 -32.43
CA GLU A 268 -14.92 13.06 -33.36
C GLU A 268 -15.98 13.02 -34.47
N SER A 269 -17.24 13.32 -34.13
CA SER A 269 -18.35 13.34 -35.10
C SER A 269 -18.23 14.46 -36.13
N ASN A 270 -17.59 15.57 -35.76
CA ASN A 270 -17.39 16.73 -36.62
C ASN A 270 -16.11 17.51 -36.22
N PRO A 271 -14.93 17.17 -36.77
CA PRO A 271 -13.64 17.73 -36.35
C PRO A 271 -13.44 19.24 -36.59
N GLN A 272 -14.36 19.90 -37.29
CA GLN A 272 -14.38 21.36 -37.38
C GLN A 272 -14.89 22.01 -36.07
N THR A 273 -15.60 21.25 -35.24
CA THR A 273 -16.10 21.72 -33.95
C THR A 273 -15.07 21.49 -32.86
N LEU A 274 -14.62 22.58 -32.24
CA LEU A 274 -13.68 22.57 -31.12
C LEU A 274 -14.26 23.31 -29.93
N TYR A 275 -13.89 22.85 -28.74
CA TYR A 275 -14.18 23.51 -27.48
C TYR A 275 -12.88 23.83 -26.73
N THR A 276 -12.86 24.94 -26.03
CA THR A 276 -11.77 25.27 -25.11
C THR A 276 -12.27 26.04 -23.90
N VAL A 277 -11.80 25.66 -22.71
CA VAL A 277 -12.03 26.45 -21.50
C VAL A 277 -10.85 27.39 -21.34
N ILE A 278 -11.12 28.69 -21.29
CA ILE A 278 -10.10 29.75 -21.26
C ILE A 278 -10.04 30.37 -19.87
N GLU A 279 -8.87 30.30 -19.25
CA GLU A 279 -8.46 31.17 -18.14
C GLU A 279 -7.92 32.50 -18.69
N SER A 280 -8.43 33.64 -18.20
CA SER A 280 -8.08 34.98 -18.67
C SER A 280 -8.05 36.00 -17.54
N GLU A 281 -7.51 37.20 -17.79
CA GLU A 281 -7.39 38.27 -16.78
C GLU A 281 -8.74 38.79 -16.24
N LYS A 282 -9.76 38.85 -17.09
CA LYS A 282 -11.07 39.40 -16.72
C LYS A 282 -12.07 38.30 -16.46
N ASN A 283 -12.79 38.39 -15.36
CA ASN A 283 -13.73 37.34 -14.96
C ASN A 283 -14.85 37.12 -16.00
N GLU A 284 -15.35 38.18 -16.63
CA GLU A 284 -16.38 38.08 -17.67
C GLU A 284 -15.91 37.33 -18.93
N ASP A 285 -14.60 37.35 -19.19
CA ASP A 285 -13.97 36.77 -20.38
C ASP A 285 -13.52 35.31 -20.15
N LYS A 286 -13.59 34.79 -18.91
CA LYS A 286 -13.28 33.39 -18.57
C LYS A 286 -14.39 32.47 -19.08
N GLY A 287 -14.08 31.21 -19.34
CA GLY A 287 -15.09 30.17 -19.55
C GLY A 287 -14.93 29.40 -20.84
N LEU A 288 -16.02 28.77 -21.28
CA LEU A 288 -16.06 27.89 -22.44
C LEU A 288 -16.22 28.69 -23.73
N TYR A 289 -15.37 28.38 -24.71
CA TYR A 289 -15.41 28.91 -26.07
C TYR A 289 -15.58 27.76 -27.07
N LYS A 290 -16.36 28.02 -28.11
CA LYS A 290 -16.61 27.08 -29.22
C LYS A 290 -16.08 27.65 -30.53
N SER A 291 -15.50 26.80 -31.35
CA SER A 291 -15.20 27.04 -32.76
C SER A 291 -15.94 26.00 -33.60
N ILE A 292 -16.36 26.38 -34.80
CA ILE A 292 -17.03 25.49 -35.78
C ILE A 292 -16.28 25.46 -37.13
N ASP A 293 -15.08 26.02 -37.17
CA ASP A 293 -14.24 26.16 -38.36
C ASP A 293 -12.78 25.75 -38.09
N GLY A 294 -12.60 24.75 -37.23
CA GLY A 294 -11.30 24.17 -36.90
C GLY A 294 -10.36 25.16 -36.19
N GLY A 295 -10.92 26.07 -35.39
CA GLY A 295 -10.19 27.04 -34.57
C GLY A 295 -9.91 28.37 -35.27
N ALA A 296 -10.43 28.63 -36.47
CA ALA A 296 -10.19 29.89 -37.16
C ALA A 296 -10.94 31.07 -36.52
N ASN A 297 -12.09 30.82 -35.89
CA ASN A 297 -12.86 31.77 -35.08
C ASN A 297 -13.44 31.10 -33.83
N TRP A 298 -13.47 31.85 -32.73
CA TRP A 298 -14.02 31.41 -31.45
C TRP A 298 -15.12 32.32 -30.93
N GLU A 299 -16.10 31.73 -30.26
CA GLU A 299 -17.21 32.41 -29.61
C GLU A 299 -17.35 31.90 -28.17
N GLN A 300 -17.43 32.80 -27.19
CA GLN A 300 -17.71 32.43 -25.80
C GLN A 300 -19.14 31.92 -25.68
N LYS A 301 -19.33 30.75 -25.07
CA LYS A 301 -20.63 30.10 -24.88
C LYS A 301 -21.13 30.18 -23.46
N ASN A 302 -20.24 29.99 -22.49
CA ASN A 302 -20.63 29.95 -21.08
C ASN A 302 -19.47 30.42 -20.19
N ASN A 303 -19.80 31.15 -19.11
CA ASN A 303 -18.84 31.63 -18.12
C ASN A 303 -19.28 31.35 -16.68
N ASP A 304 -20.14 30.35 -16.49
CA ASP A 304 -20.64 29.96 -15.17
C ASP A 304 -19.50 29.51 -14.26
N PHE A 305 -19.73 29.62 -12.94
CA PHE A 305 -18.73 29.30 -11.93
C PHE A 305 -18.21 27.87 -12.07
N GLY A 306 -19.08 26.87 -12.31
CA GLY A 306 -18.67 25.47 -12.48
C GLY A 306 -17.73 25.24 -13.68
N ILE A 307 -17.79 26.11 -14.68
CA ILE A 307 -16.93 26.05 -15.87
C ILE A 307 -15.58 26.76 -15.61
N THR A 308 -15.60 27.85 -14.86
CA THR A 308 -14.44 28.76 -14.69
C THR A 308 -13.62 28.52 -13.44
N VAL A 309 -14.12 27.75 -12.47
CA VAL A 309 -13.44 27.46 -11.21
C VAL A 309 -12.15 26.64 -11.43
N ARG A 310 -11.07 27.06 -10.77
CA ARG A 310 -9.74 26.39 -10.68
C ARG A 310 -9.28 25.64 -11.94
N PRO A 311 -9.07 26.35 -13.07
CA PRO A 311 -8.67 25.72 -14.33
C PRO A 311 -7.34 24.96 -14.21
N PHE A 312 -6.42 25.36 -13.34
CA PHE A 312 -5.16 24.63 -13.14
C PHE A 312 -5.35 23.21 -12.57
N TYR A 313 -6.45 22.95 -11.86
CA TYR A 313 -6.67 21.71 -11.11
C TYR A 313 -7.60 20.75 -11.86
N PHE A 314 -8.66 21.26 -12.50
CA PHE A 314 -9.61 20.43 -13.26
C PHE A 314 -10.15 21.16 -14.50
N SER A 315 -9.42 21.10 -15.61
CA SER A 315 -9.83 21.75 -16.87
C SER A 315 -10.37 20.80 -17.93
N ARG A 316 -10.27 19.47 -17.73
CA ARG A 316 -10.56 18.48 -18.78
C ARG A 316 -11.95 18.67 -19.38
N ILE A 317 -12.03 18.61 -20.70
CA ILE A 317 -13.26 18.73 -21.48
C ILE A 317 -13.31 17.61 -22.51
N VAL A 318 -14.44 16.93 -22.59
CA VAL A 318 -14.63 15.74 -23.42
C VAL A 318 -15.91 15.91 -24.23
N VAL A 319 -15.82 15.67 -25.53
CA VAL A 319 -16.96 15.75 -26.45
C VAL A 319 -17.49 14.33 -26.68
N ASP A 320 -18.81 14.15 -26.69
CA ASP A 320 -19.41 12.87 -27.03
C ASP A 320 -18.96 12.44 -28.43
N PRO A 321 -18.44 11.20 -28.61
CA PRO A 321 -17.92 10.76 -29.90
C PRO A 321 -18.98 10.71 -31.01
N LYS A 322 -20.28 10.77 -30.66
CA LYS A 322 -21.41 10.66 -31.59
C LYS A 322 -22.19 11.95 -31.80
N ASP A 323 -21.96 12.98 -31.00
CA ASP A 323 -22.69 14.25 -31.08
C ASP A 323 -21.82 15.42 -30.62
N GLU A 324 -21.44 16.30 -31.54
CA GLU A 324 -20.59 17.46 -31.26
C GLU A 324 -21.20 18.49 -30.30
N ASN A 325 -22.49 18.38 -29.99
CA ASN A 325 -23.18 19.28 -29.06
C ASN A 325 -23.31 18.72 -27.65
N VAL A 326 -22.93 17.47 -27.42
CA VAL A 326 -22.85 16.90 -26.08
C VAL A 326 -21.40 17.01 -25.58
N VAL A 327 -21.21 17.75 -24.49
CA VAL A 327 -19.87 18.07 -23.97
C VAL A 327 -19.89 17.93 -22.46
N VAL A 328 -18.90 17.24 -21.90
CA VAL A 328 -18.74 17.08 -20.45
C VAL A 328 -17.49 17.81 -20.01
N LYS A 329 -17.59 18.54 -18.91
CA LYS A 329 -16.49 19.32 -18.33
C LYS A 329 -16.20 18.85 -16.91
N ALA A 330 -14.94 18.49 -16.68
CA ALA A 330 -14.41 18.10 -15.39
C ALA A 330 -14.28 19.36 -14.50
N GLY A 331 -14.56 19.27 -13.21
CA GLY A 331 -14.61 20.44 -12.34
C GLY A 331 -14.73 20.04 -10.88
N LEU A 332 -14.95 21.03 -10.00
CA LEU A 332 -15.34 20.77 -8.60
C LEU A 332 -16.51 19.78 -8.53
N PHE A 333 -17.46 19.94 -9.45
CA PHE A 333 -18.46 18.94 -9.79
C PHE A 333 -18.39 18.66 -11.29
N GLY A 334 -18.73 17.45 -11.70
CA GLY A 334 -18.81 17.10 -13.11
C GLY A 334 -20.09 17.68 -13.72
N SER A 335 -19.99 18.21 -14.94
CA SER A 335 -21.11 18.87 -15.61
C SER A 335 -21.22 18.47 -17.07
N ILE A 336 -22.44 18.35 -17.59
CA ILE A 336 -22.74 17.97 -18.97
C ILE A 336 -23.62 19.01 -19.67
N SER A 337 -23.24 19.38 -20.88
CA SER A 337 -24.04 20.16 -21.81
C SER A 337 -24.58 19.26 -22.92
N LYS A 338 -25.79 19.56 -23.40
CA LYS A 338 -26.45 18.87 -24.53
C LYS A 338 -26.85 19.82 -25.65
N ASP A 339 -26.41 21.08 -25.58
CA ASP A 339 -26.76 22.16 -26.50
C ASP A 339 -25.54 22.89 -27.04
N GLY A 340 -24.38 22.23 -27.02
CA GLY A 340 -23.13 22.76 -27.56
C GLY A 340 -22.46 23.78 -26.63
N GLY A 341 -22.63 23.60 -25.32
CA GLY A 341 -21.96 24.39 -24.29
C GLY A 341 -22.69 25.66 -23.87
N GLU A 342 -23.93 25.86 -24.28
CA GLU A 342 -24.73 27.04 -23.89
C GLU A 342 -25.21 26.89 -22.43
N THR A 343 -25.74 25.70 -22.09
CA THR A 343 -26.15 25.36 -20.72
C THR A 343 -25.52 24.06 -20.24
N PHE A 344 -25.29 23.97 -18.92
CA PHE A 344 -24.72 22.81 -18.25
C PHE A 344 -25.62 22.33 -17.10
N GLU A 345 -25.72 21.01 -16.96
CA GLU A 345 -26.39 20.31 -15.86
C GLU A 345 -25.35 19.55 -15.04
N ASP A 346 -25.55 19.47 -13.73
CA ASP A 346 -24.69 18.65 -12.86
C ASP A 346 -24.86 17.16 -13.14
N LEU A 347 -23.76 16.42 -13.04
CA LEU A 347 -23.76 14.96 -13.00
C LEU A 347 -24.26 14.45 -11.63
N GLY A 348 -24.61 13.16 -11.57
CA GLY A 348 -25.13 12.48 -10.38
C GLY A 348 -24.15 12.43 -9.21
N ASN A 349 -24.65 11.98 -8.06
CA ASN A 349 -23.90 11.99 -6.80
C ASN A 349 -22.63 11.13 -6.82
N MET A 350 -21.47 11.78 -6.73
CA MET A 350 -20.13 11.19 -6.66
C MET A 350 -19.19 12.10 -5.85
N HIS A 351 -17.95 11.67 -5.63
CA HIS A 351 -16.92 12.53 -5.05
C HIS A 351 -16.65 13.76 -5.94
N ALA A 352 -16.30 14.88 -5.30
CA ALA A 352 -15.93 16.13 -5.97
C ALA A 352 -14.55 16.02 -6.66
N ASP A 353 -14.14 17.09 -7.33
CA ASP A 353 -12.84 17.21 -8.02
C ASP A 353 -12.66 16.14 -9.10
N ILE A 354 -13.36 16.38 -10.22
CA ILE A 354 -13.32 15.53 -11.39
C ILE A 354 -12.10 15.91 -12.22
N HIS A 355 -11.27 14.92 -12.53
CA HIS A 355 -10.04 15.12 -13.29
C HIS A 355 -10.14 14.56 -14.70
N ASP A 356 -10.91 13.50 -14.90
CA ASP A 356 -11.06 12.88 -16.21
C ASP A 356 -12.38 12.14 -16.41
N MET A 357 -12.81 11.99 -17.65
CA MET A 357 -14.08 11.34 -18.03
C MET A 357 -13.97 10.70 -19.40
N VAL A 358 -14.56 9.53 -19.59
CA VAL A 358 -14.63 8.90 -20.91
C VAL A 358 -16.02 8.36 -21.21
N PHE A 359 -16.47 8.53 -22.45
CA PHE A 359 -17.67 7.89 -22.97
C PHE A 359 -17.35 6.48 -23.45
N ASP A 360 -18.27 5.54 -23.22
CA ASP A 360 -18.18 4.25 -23.91
C ASP A 360 -18.28 4.45 -25.43
N ILE A 361 -17.36 3.81 -26.15
CA ILE A 361 -17.21 3.96 -27.60
C ILE A 361 -18.44 3.52 -28.40
N ASN A 362 -19.25 2.61 -27.85
CA ASN A 362 -20.44 2.09 -28.48
C ASN A 362 -21.74 2.71 -27.96
N ASN A 363 -21.74 3.34 -26.78
CA ASN A 363 -22.94 3.86 -26.15
C ASN A 363 -22.67 5.08 -25.25
N SER A 364 -22.97 6.28 -25.73
CA SER A 364 -22.78 7.53 -24.98
C SER A 364 -23.66 7.71 -23.73
N ASP A 365 -24.57 6.77 -23.43
CA ASP A 365 -25.23 6.71 -22.12
C ASP A 365 -24.34 6.10 -21.04
N ILE A 366 -23.25 5.43 -21.42
CA ILE A 366 -22.27 4.89 -20.48
C ILE A 366 -21.10 5.86 -20.37
N ILE A 367 -20.84 6.31 -19.14
CA ILE A 367 -19.77 7.28 -18.83
C ILE A 367 -18.98 6.74 -17.64
N TYR A 368 -17.65 6.84 -17.74
CA TYR A 368 -16.73 6.60 -16.64
C TYR A 368 -16.16 7.94 -16.18
N VAL A 369 -16.04 8.13 -14.87
CA VAL A 369 -15.61 9.40 -14.26
C VAL A 369 -14.51 9.13 -13.25
N GLY A 370 -13.37 9.80 -13.41
CA GLY A 370 -12.23 9.77 -12.51
C GLY A 370 -12.21 11.03 -11.63
N THR A 371 -12.16 10.83 -10.32
CA THR A 371 -12.25 11.89 -9.30
C THR A 371 -11.16 11.75 -8.25
N ASP A 372 -11.10 12.67 -7.29
CA ASP A 372 -10.28 12.53 -6.07
C ASP A 372 -10.69 11.35 -5.18
N GLY A 373 -11.90 10.81 -5.38
CA GLY A 373 -12.46 9.64 -4.69
C GLY A 373 -12.58 8.39 -5.57
N GLY A 374 -11.78 8.27 -6.63
CA GLY A 374 -11.70 7.06 -7.45
C GLY A 374 -12.51 7.09 -8.75
N VAL A 375 -12.88 5.90 -9.22
CA VAL A 375 -13.63 5.72 -10.46
C VAL A 375 -15.12 5.53 -10.17
N TYR A 376 -15.95 6.25 -10.91
CA TYR A 376 -17.40 6.12 -10.93
C TYR A 376 -17.90 5.70 -12.30
N ARG A 377 -19.00 4.96 -12.33
CA ARG A 377 -19.66 4.48 -13.54
C ARG A 377 -21.09 4.98 -13.61
N SER A 378 -21.52 5.36 -14.81
CA SER A 378 -22.90 5.67 -15.10
C SER A 378 -23.41 4.85 -16.27
N TRP A 379 -24.65 4.38 -16.19
CA TRP A 379 -25.34 3.64 -17.25
C TRP A 379 -26.47 4.45 -17.90
N ASN A 380 -26.63 5.72 -17.51
CA ASN A 380 -27.75 6.59 -17.90
C ASN A 380 -27.31 8.05 -18.09
N LYS A 381 -26.18 8.22 -18.80
CA LYS A 381 -25.58 9.50 -19.19
C LYS A 381 -25.32 10.43 -18.00
N GLY A 382 -24.79 9.85 -16.93
CA GLY A 382 -24.34 10.60 -15.77
C GLY A 382 -25.42 10.96 -14.76
N VAL A 383 -26.66 10.44 -14.87
CA VAL A 383 -27.73 10.74 -13.91
C VAL A 383 -27.50 10.02 -12.58
N THR A 384 -27.08 8.75 -12.62
CA THR A 384 -26.68 7.98 -11.43
C THR A 384 -25.25 7.49 -11.56
N MET A 385 -24.51 7.57 -10.46
CA MET A 385 -23.10 7.20 -10.38
C MET A 385 -22.89 6.04 -9.39
N GLU A 386 -22.12 5.04 -9.80
CA GLU A 386 -21.73 3.86 -9.01
C GLU A 386 -20.22 3.87 -8.79
N ILE A 387 -19.77 3.90 -7.54
CA ILE A 387 -18.34 3.84 -7.20
C ILE A 387 -17.76 2.43 -7.45
N VAL A 388 -16.51 2.39 -7.90
CA VAL A 388 -15.70 1.17 -8.01
C VAL A 388 -14.93 0.94 -6.70
N GLU A 389 -15.36 -0.04 -5.91
CA GLU A 389 -14.87 -0.26 -4.54
C GLU A 389 -13.66 -1.20 -4.43
N ASN A 390 -13.08 -1.62 -5.56
CA ASN A 390 -11.93 -2.55 -5.59
C ASN A 390 -10.57 -1.86 -5.84
N LEU A 391 -10.53 -0.52 -5.82
CA LEU A 391 -9.34 0.30 -6.01
C LEU A 391 -8.83 0.84 -4.65
N PRO A 392 -7.81 0.22 -4.03
CA PRO A 392 -7.25 0.69 -2.75
C PRO A 392 -6.27 1.86 -2.96
N LEU A 393 -6.77 2.97 -3.52
CA LEU A 393 -5.98 4.13 -3.94
C LEU A 393 -5.86 5.24 -2.90
N SER A 394 -6.33 5.00 -1.68
CA SER A 394 -6.33 5.96 -0.58
C SER A 394 -4.98 6.64 -0.37
N GLN A 395 -5.01 7.96 -0.19
CA GLN A 395 -3.83 8.83 -0.15
C GLN A 395 -3.57 9.37 1.26
N PHE A 396 -2.89 8.59 2.11
CA PHE A 396 -2.62 8.98 3.50
C PHE A 396 -1.51 10.01 3.62
N TYR A 397 -1.76 11.05 4.42
CA TYR A 397 -0.72 11.99 4.89
C TYR A 397 -0.01 11.50 6.14
N HIS A 398 -0.77 10.92 7.05
CA HIS A 398 -0.30 10.48 8.34
C HIS A 398 -1.07 9.25 8.79
N ILE A 399 -0.40 8.39 9.56
CA ILE A 399 -1.04 7.28 10.25
C ILE A 399 -0.61 7.21 11.71
N SER A 400 -1.41 6.53 12.53
CA SER A 400 -1.02 6.04 13.85
C SER A 400 -1.70 4.70 14.16
N VAL A 401 -1.15 3.96 15.12
CA VAL A 401 -1.74 2.70 15.62
C VAL A 401 -2.07 2.75 17.11
N ASP A 402 -3.05 1.95 17.52
CA ASP A 402 -3.35 1.74 18.94
C ASP A 402 -2.78 0.42 19.50
N ASN A 403 -3.24 0.06 20.69
CA ASN A 403 -2.83 -1.13 21.42
C ASN A 403 -3.98 -2.14 21.62
N ASP A 404 -5.10 -1.97 20.90
CA ASP A 404 -6.22 -2.91 20.95
C ASP A 404 -5.81 -4.23 20.26
N GLU A 405 -6.63 -5.28 20.39
CA GLU A 405 -6.37 -6.60 19.81
C GLU A 405 -7.62 -7.11 19.08
N PRO A 406 -7.63 -7.15 17.73
CA PRO A 406 -6.58 -6.62 16.85
C PRO A 406 -6.45 -5.09 16.98
N TYR A 407 -5.25 -4.55 16.77
CA TYR A 407 -5.02 -3.10 16.82
C TYR A 407 -5.68 -2.40 15.64
N ASN A 408 -6.05 -1.14 15.82
CA ASN A 408 -6.58 -0.29 14.78
C ASN A 408 -5.50 0.64 14.21
N ILE A 409 -5.67 0.97 12.93
CA ILE A 409 -4.89 1.96 12.21
C ILE A 409 -5.78 3.18 11.98
N TYR A 410 -5.26 4.35 12.30
CA TYR A 410 -5.90 5.66 12.16
C TYR A 410 -5.14 6.49 11.14
N GLY A 411 -5.82 7.28 10.32
CA GLY A 411 -5.14 8.22 9.43
C GLY A 411 -6.06 9.14 8.66
N GLY A 412 -5.49 10.25 8.21
CA GLY A 412 -6.14 11.25 7.39
C GLY A 412 -5.65 11.21 5.94
N LEU A 413 -6.54 11.56 5.02
CA LEU A 413 -6.36 11.40 3.59
C LEU A 413 -6.56 12.71 2.83
N GLN A 414 -5.89 12.82 1.68
CA GLN A 414 -6.19 13.84 0.67
C GLN A 414 -7.65 13.76 0.21
N ASP A 415 -8.39 14.87 0.36
CA ASP A 415 -9.80 15.13 -0.03
C ASP A 415 -10.86 14.15 0.50
N ASN A 416 -10.44 13.08 1.18
CA ASN A 416 -11.26 11.93 1.54
C ASN A 416 -11.48 11.78 3.05
N GLY A 417 -11.23 12.82 3.83
CA GLY A 417 -11.46 12.85 5.28
C GLY A 417 -10.49 12.01 6.10
N SER A 418 -10.94 11.62 7.30
CA SER A 418 -10.14 10.84 8.26
C SER A 418 -10.83 9.54 8.62
N TRP A 419 -10.08 8.45 8.76
CA TRP A 419 -10.61 7.10 8.92
C TRP A 419 -9.84 6.28 9.95
N TYR A 420 -10.48 5.22 10.45
CA TYR A 420 -9.78 4.13 11.12
C TYR A 420 -10.39 2.76 10.83
N GLY A 421 -9.56 1.71 10.92
CA GLY A 421 -9.96 0.32 10.69
C GLY A 421 -8.98 -0.68 11.31
N PRO A 422 -9.36 -1.95 11.43
CA PRO A 422 -8.56 -2.95 12.14
C PRO A 422 -7.45 -3.54 11.27
N SER A 423 -6.38 -4.01 11.90
CA SER A 423 -5.28 -4.77 11.25
C SER A 423 -5.64 -6.20 10.83
N PHE A 424 -6.77 -6.71 11.33
CA PHE A 424 -7.31 -8.05 11.08
C PHE A 424 -8.84 -8.06 11.21
N ALA A 425 -9.54 -8.80 10.34
CA ALA A 425 -10.98 -9.04 10.44
C ALA A 425 -11.41 -10.40 9.88
N ALA A 426 -12.55 -10.95 10.33
CA ALA A 426 -13.03 -12.26 9.88
C ALA A 426 -13.29 -12.27 8.35
N GLY A 427 -12.54 -13.07 7.61
CA GLY A 427 -12.62 -13.14 6.14
C GLY A 427 -11.83 -12.06 5.39
N GLY A 428 -11.09 -11.20 6.09
CA GLY A 428 -10.34 -10.08 5.53
C GLY A 428 -11.00 -8.73 5.82
N ILE A 429 -10.27 -7.66 5.55
CA ILE A 429 -10.65 -6.28 5.90
C ILE A 429 -11.37 -5.65 4.71
N SER A 430 -12.70 -5.65 4.72
CA SER A 430 -13.54 -4.97 3.73
C SER A 430 -13.90 -3.53 4.10
N ALA A 431 -14.53 -2.82 3.17
CA ALA A 431 -15.04 -1.45 3.30
C ALA A 431 -15.81 -1.19 4.62
N LYS A 432 -16.66 -2.13 5.06
CA LYS A 432 -17.49 -1.97 6.27
C LYS A 432 -16.71 -1.82 7.57
N HIS A 433 -15.44 -2.23 7.60
CA HIS A 433 -14.60 -2.16 8.80
C HIS A 433 -13.94 -0.78 8.97
N TRP A 434 -13.98 0.05 7.94
CA TRP A 434 -13.41 1.39 7.96
C TRP A 434 -14.47 2.40 8.39
N ASN A 435 -14.12 3.23 9.38
CA ASN A 435 -15.02 4.18 10.02
C ASN A 435 -14.50 5.60 9.85
N ALA A 436 -15.35 6.52 9.37
CA ALA A 436 -15.01 7.92 9.25
C ALA A 436 -14.97 8.61 10.62
N VAL A 437 -13.95 9.43 10.85
CA VAL A 437 -13.69 10.17 12.11
C VAL A 437 -13.29 11.64 11.86
N GLY A 438 -13.42 12.13 10.63
CA GLY A 438 -13.17 13.51 10.24
C GLY A 438 -13.52 13.74 8.77
N GLN A 439 -13.57 15.00 8.35
CA GLN A 439 -13.95 15.43 6.99
C GLN A 439 -12.86 16.32 6.38
N GLY A 440 -13.04 16.76 5.13
CA GLY A 440 -12.09 17.60 4.39
C GLY A 440 -10.85 16.82 3.95
N ASP A 441 -9.72 17.51 3.76
CA ASP A 441 -8.41 16.85 3.77
C ASP A 441 -8.13 16.42 5.20
N GLY A 442 -8.08 15.12 5.45
CA GLY A 442 -7.65 14.59 6.74
C GLY A 442 -6.14 14.54 6.83
N PHE A 443 -5.58 14.81 8.01
CA PHE A 443 -4.14 14.67 8.25
C PHE A 443 -3.86 13.81 9.48
N ARG A 444 -3.48 14.43 10.62
CA ARG A 444 -3.17 13.69 11.84
C ARG A 444 -4.43 13.15 12.50
N VAL A 445 -4.46 11.83 12.68
CA VAL A 445 -5.48 11.13 13.48
C VAL A 445 -4.79 10.35 14.58
N LEU A 446 -5.18 10.59 15.83
CA LEU A 446 -4.52 10.03 17.01
C LEU A 446 -5.55 9.45 17.98
N ARG A 447 -5.23 8.28 18.53
CA ARG A 447 -6.06 7.58 19.51
C ARG A 447 -5.60 7.91 20.93
N HIS A 448 -6.49 8.43 21.78
CA HIS A 448 -6.17 8.68 23.19
C HIS A 448 -5.72 7.38 23.89
N PRO A 449 -4.61 7.36 24.65
CA PRO A 449 -3.99 6.11 25.14
C PRO A 449 -4.88 5.23 26.03
N THR A 450 -5.81 5.82 26.80
CA THR A 450 -6.59 5.10 27.82
C THR A 450 -8.12 5.26 27.76
N LYS A 451 -8.68 6.19 26.99
CA LYS A 451 -10.13 6.49 26.88
C LYS A 451 -10.58 6.29 25.46
N ASN A 452 -11.83 5.95 25.14
CA ASN A 452 -12.31 5.79 23.75
C ASN A 452 -12.52 7.11 22.99
N ILE A 453 -11.45 7.90 22.89
CA ILE A 453 -11.40 9.22 22.27
C ILE A 453 -10.43 9.19 21.09
N ILE A 454 -10.85 9.81 19.99
CA ILE A 454 -10.05 10.02 18.78
C ILE A 454 -9.90 11.53 18.56
N TYR A 455 -8.69 11.96 18.21
CA TYR A 455 -8.40 13.28 17.70
C TYR A 455 -8.20 13.21 16.19
N SER A 456 -8.78 14.15 15.46
CA SER A 456 -8.62 14.30 14.01
C SER A 456 -8.63 15.77 13.64
N GLU A 457 -8.12 16.11 12.46
CA GLU A 457 -8.04 17.49 11.98
C GLU A 457 -8.26 17.57 10.47
N MET A 458 -8.56 18.78 10.01
CA MET A 458 -8.70 19.13 8.60
C MET A 458 -7.84 20.33 8.23
N GLN A 459 -7.60 20.50 6.93
CA GLN A 459 -6.68 21.48 6.36
C GLN A 459 -6.64 22.83 7.07
N GLY A 460 -5.42 23.31 7.33
CA GLY A 460 -5.22 24.59 8.02
C GLY A 460 -5.65 24.56 9.48
N ALA A 461 -5.83 23.37 10.06
CA ALA A 461 -6.47 23.17 11.36
C ALA A 461 -7.81 23.92 11.49
N GLU A 462 -8.52 24.19 10.38
CA GLU A 462 -9.78 24.94 10.38
C GLU A 462 -10.81 24.28 11.32
N ASN A 463 -10.74 22.96 11.45
CA ASN A 463 -11.28 22.24 12.58
C ASN A 463 -10.28 21.22 13.10
N VAL A 464 -10.24 21.09 14.43
CA VAL A 464 -9.59 20.00 15.13
C VAL A 464 -10.65 19.36 16.02
N TRP A 465 -11.00 18.10 15.78
CA TRP A 465 -12.06 17.41 16.48
C TRP A 465 -11.51 16.50 17.56
N ARG A 466 -12.24 16.45 18.67
CA ARG A 466 -12.20 15.37 19.65
C ARG A 466 -13.50 14.59 19.54
N TYR A 467 -13.41 13.32 19.18
CA TYR A 467 -14.54 12.42 19.02
C TYR A 467 -14.54 11.36 20.13
N ASP A 468 -15.59 11.38 20.96
CA ASP A 468 -15.91 10.31 21.90
C ASP A 468 -16.72 9.24 21.16
N VAL A 469 -16.06 8.13 20.83
CA VAL A 469 -16.62 7.05 19.99
C VAL A 469 -17.72 6.30 20.73
N GLU A 470 -17.60 6.14 22.05
CA GLU A 470 -18.57 5.39 22.85
C GLU A 470 -19.91 6.14 22.94
N ASN A 471 -19.86 7.45 23.11
CA ASN A 471 -21.06 8.29 23.28
C ASN A 471 -21.50 8.97 21.98
N ASN A 472 -20.75 8.81 20.89
CA ASN A 472 -20.96 9.48 19.61
C ASN A 472 -21.01 11.03 19.74
N LEU A 473 -20.06 11.61 20.47
CA LEU A 473 -20.00 13.05 20.73
C LEU A 473 -18.76 13.69 20.08
N VAL A 474 -18.97 14.69 19.24
CA VAL A 474 -17.91 15.46 18.58
C VAL A 474 -17.79 16.85 19.21
N LYS A 475 -16.57 17.31 19.47
CA LYS A 475 -16.27 18.67 19.90
C LYS A 475 -15.08 19.22 19.11
N THR A 476 -15.20 20.43 18.56
CA THR A 476 -14.05 21.16 18.03
C THR A 476 -13.22 21.71 19.20
N ILE A 477 -11.90 21.44 19.16
CA ILE A 477 -10.91 21.80 20.18
C ILE A 477 -9.78 22.67 19.62
N GLN A 478 -9.93 23.25 18.42
CA GLN A 478 -8.92 24.11 17.79
C GLN A 478 -8.47 25.25 18.76
N PRO A 479 -7.17 25.53 18.88
CA PRO A 479 -6.69 26.71 19.61
C PRO A 479 -7.13 27.99 18.90
N LEU A 480 -7.76 28.92 19.63
CA LEU A 480 -8.24 30.20 19.08
C LEU A 480 -7.32 31.36 19.45
N PRO A 481 -7.21 32.41 18.61
CA PRO A 481 -6.47 33.62 18.92
C PRO A 481 -6.87 34.23 20.26
N VAL A 482 -5.89 34.45 21.14
CA VAL A 482 -6.09 35.12 22.45
C VAL A 482 -5.44 36.49 22.48
N LYS A 483 -5.96 37.38 23.34
CA LYS A 483 -5.49 38.77 23.46
C LYS A 483 -3.98 38.81 23.74
N GLY A 484 -3.26 39.61 22.95
CA GLY A 484 -1.80 39.81 23.08
C GLY A 484 -0.97 39.01 22.08
N TYR A 485 -1.59 38.11 21.30
CA TYR A 485 -0.95 37.39 20.21
C TYR A 485 -1.49 37.84 18.85
N LYS A 486 -0.70 37.62 17.80
CA LYS A 486 -1.15 37.79 16.41
C LYS A 486 -2.11 36.66 16.04
N GLU A 487 -2.79 36.84 14.91
CA GLU A 487 -3.54 35.76 14.26
C GLU A 487 -2.64 34.54 14.04
N TYR A 488 -3.22 33.35 14.24
CA TYR A 488 -2.47 32.11 14.15
C TYR A 488 -2.34 31.68 12.70
N ARG A 489 -1.16 31.23 12.32
CA ARG A 489 -0.89 30.64 11.01
C ARG A 489 -0.73 29.14 11.18
N PHE A 490 -1.64 28.38 10.60
CA PHE A 490 -1.61 26.93 10.61
C PHE A 490 -1.16 26.42 9.25
N ASN A 491 -0.39 25.33 9.25
CA ASN A 491 0.01 24.69 8.02
C ASN A 491 -1.19 23.99 7.38
N TRP A 492 -1.18 23.78 6.06
CA TRP A 492 -2.14 22.90 5.38
C TRP A 492 -2.24 21.55 6.11
N ASN A 493 -1.10 20.97 6.46
CA ASN A 493 -0.95 19.74 7.23
C ASN A 493 -0.45 20.10 8.64
N THR A 494 -1.37 20.38 9.56
CA THR A 494 -1.01 20.93 10.87
C THR A 494 -0.55 19.84 11.83
N PRO A 495 0.60 19.97 12.50
CA PRO A 495 1.05 18.95 13.44
C PRO A 495 0.18 18.91 14.69
N ILE A 496 -0.28 17.70 15.02
CA ILE A 496 -0.89 17.33 16.29
C ILE A 496 -0.09 16.18 16.87
N GLU A 497 0.17 16.23 18.18
CA GLU A 497 0.90 15.20 18.92
C GLU A 497 0.24 14.93 20.27
N ILE A 498 0.24 13.68 20.72
CA ILE A 498 -0.21 13.28 22.07
C ILE A 498 0.99 12.86 22.91
N SER A 499 1.01 13.24 24.19
CA SER A 499 2.14 12.92 25.06
C SER A 499 2.14 11.44 25.47
N LYS A 500 3.32 10.81 25.42
CA LYS A 500 3.55 9.48 26.03
C LYS A 500 3.67 9.56 27.55
N ASN A 501 4.01 10.73 28.09
CA ASN A 501 4.22 10.97 29.52
C ASN A 501 2.94 11.41 30.26
N ASN A 502 1.97 11.99 29.54
CA ASN A 502 0.68 12.40 30.09
C ASN A 502 -0.46 12.10 29.10
N PRO A 503 -1.35 11.13 29.39
CA PRO A 503 -2.39 10.71 28.43
C PRO A 503 -3.42 11.80 28.11
N GLU A 504 -3.57 12.83 28.95
CA GLU A 504 -4.52 13.93 28.72
C GLU A 504 -3.91 15.09 27.92
N ARG A 505 -2.59 15.03 27.65
CA ARG A 505 -1.85 16.12 27.03
C ARG A 505 -1.83 16.01 25.50
N VAL A 506 -2.19 17.12 24.85
CA VAL A 506 -2.21 17.27 23.39
C VAL A 506 -1.42 18.53 23.02
N TYR A 507 -0.64 18.45 21.96
CA TYR A 507 0.06 19.58 21.33
C TYR A 507 -0.51 19.85 19.94
N ILE A 508 -0.57 21.13 19.56
CA ILE A 508 -0.90 21.60 18.21
C ILE A 508 0.08 22.69 17.80
N GLY A 509 0.55 22.67 16.55
CA GLY A 509 1.45 23.69 16.01
C GLY A 509 0.75 24.70 15.10
N SER A 510 0.86 25.98 15.43
CA SER A 510 0.68 27.08 14.46
C SER A 510 2.07 27.61 14.08
N GLN A 511 2.30 28.92 14.07
CA GLN A 511 3.64 29.47 14.32
C GLN A 511 4.12 29.30 15.78
N TYR A 512 3.21 28.92 16.68
CA TYR A 512 3.42 28.68 18.10
C TYR A 512 3.12 27.22 18.47
N VAL A 513 3.76 26.71 19.52
CA VAL A 513 3.39 25.44 20.15
C VAL A 513 2.29 25.69 21.18
N HIS A 514 1.11 25.12 20.93
CA HIS A 514 -0.03 25.13 21.84
C HIS A 514 -0.05 23.82 22.62
N ARG A 515 -0.19 23.88 23.94
CA ARG A 515 -0.30 22.71 24.82
C ARG A 515 -1.64 22.73 25.56
N SER A 516 -2.32 21.61 25.54
CA SER A 516 -3.45 21.31 26.42
C SER A 516 -3.06 20.18 27.37
N ASN A 517 -3.48 20.24 28.64
CA ASN A 517 -3.32 19.14 29.62
C ASN A 517 -4.68 18.54 30.04
N ASP A 518 -5.74 18.86 29.30
CA ASP A 518 -7.12 18.50 29.63
C ASP A 518 -7.89 18.06 28.38
N THR A 519 -7.23 17.34 27.47
CA THR A 519 -7.80 16.80 26.22
C THR A 519 -8.35 17.86 25.26
N GLY A 520 -7.70 19.02 25.17
CA GLY A 520 -8.06 20.11 24.27
C GLY A 520 -9.18 21.02 24.78
N ASN A 521 -9.51 21.00 26.08
CA ASN A 521 -10.51 21.92 26.61
C ASN A 521 -9.94 23.32 26.87
N THR A 522 -8.67 23.41 27.25
CA THR A 522 -7.91 24.65 27.42
C THR A 522 -6.54 24.56 26.75
N TRP A 523 -6.04 25.71 26.28
CA TRP A 523 -4.77 25.82 25.55
C TRP A 523 -3.86 26.87 26.19
N GLU A 524 -2.59 26.51 26.34
CA GLU A 524 -1.48 27.38 26.73
C GLU A 524 -0.47 27.48 25.59
N ILE A 525 -0.04 28.69 25.23
CA ILE A 525 1.06 28.90 24.31
C ILE A 525 2.38 28.75 25.07
N ILE A 526 3.20 27.78 24.68
CA ILE A 526 4.46 27.44 25.35
C ILE A 526 5.69 27.73 24.48
N SER A 527 5.57 28.59 23.48
CA SER A 527 6.70 28.99 22.64
C SER A 527 6.54 30.44 22.13
N PRO A 528 7.64 31.10 21.74
CA PRO A 528 7.56 32.25 20.83
C PRO A 528 7.18 31.77 19.41
N ASP A 529 7.12 32.70 18.45
CA ASP A 529 7.04 32.33 17.04
C ASP A 529 8.34 31.59 16.67
N LEU A 530 8.23 30.31 16.32
CA LEU A 530 9.40 29.43 16.08
C LEU A 530 9.91 29.50 14.63
N THR A 531 9.23 30.27 13.78
CA THR A 531 9.45 30.34 12.34
C THR A 531 10.41 31.49 11.99
N THR A 532 10.77 31.65 10.73
CA THR A 532 11.47 32.85 10.24
C THR A 532 10.57 34.09 10.27
N ASN A 533 9.24 33.89 10.30
CA ASN A 533 8.22 34.93 10.25
C ASN A 533 8.49 35.98 9.14
N ASP A 534 8.90 35.49 7.96
CA ASP A 534 9.13 36.32 6.77
C ASP A 534 7.80 36.79 6.16
N PRO A 535 7.45 38.08 6.23
CA PRO A 535 6.18 38.58 5.71
C PRO A 535 6.04 38.44 4.19
N ALA A 536 7.16 38.34 3.44
CA ALA A 536 7.11 38.14 2.00
C ALA A 536 6.52 36.77 1.61
N LYS A 537 6.49 35.84 2.57
CA LYS A 537 5.97 34.47 2.43
C LYS A 537 4.61 34.28 3.11
N GLN A 538 3.96 35.36 3.57
CA GLN A 538 2.69 35.34 4.28
C GLN A 538 1.58 36.06 3.48
N ASN A 539 1.60 35.91 2.14
CA ASN A 539 0.68 36.59 1.22
C ASN A 539 -0.22 35.60 0.46
N GLN A 540 -0.70 34.56 1.15
CA GLN A 540 -1.58 33.53 0.60
C GLN A 540 -2.83 34.14 -0.08
N GLU A 541 -3.36 35.24 0.44
CA GLU A 541 -4.55 35.91 -0.10
C GLU A 541 -4.38 36.40 -1.53
N ASP A 542 -3.13 36.61 -1.98
CA ASP A 542 -2.76 37.05 -3.33
C ASP A 542 -2.30 35.89 -4.24
N SER A 543 -2.38 34.64 -3.77
CA SER A 543 -1.97 33.45 -4.52
C SER A 543 -2.99 33.09 -5.61
N GLY A 544 -2.51 32.58 -6.74
CA GLY A 544 -3.32 32.04 -7.84
C GLY A 544 -3.00 32.60 -9.23
N GLY A 545 -2.54 33.85 -9.30
CA GLY A 545 -2.32 34.52 -10.58
C GLY A 545 -3.63 34.94 -11.25
N LEU A 546 -3.91 34.46 -12.47
CA LEU A 546 -5.13 34.81 -13.21
C LEU A 546 -6.42 34.29 -12.55
N SER A 547 -6.33 33.19 -11.81
CA SER A 547 -7.40 32.66 -10.98
C SER A 547 -6.93 32.55 -9.55
N MET A 548 -7.53 33.34 -8.66
CA MET A 548 -7.24 33.31 -7.24
C MET A 548 -7.38 31.89 -6.68
N ASP A 549 -6.39 31.46 -5.91
CA ASP A 549 -6.45 30.25 -5.11
C ASP A 549 -6.05 30.56 -3.67
N ASN A 550 -7.06 30.88 -2.86
CA ASN A 550 -6.91 31.12 -1.43
C ASN A 550 -7.44 29.92 -0.64
N SER A 551 -6.83 28.77 -0.89
CA SER A 551 -7.19 27.54 -0.20
C SER A 551 -6.56 27.46 1.20
N GLY A 552 -5.39 28.06 1.40
CA GLY A 552 -4.54 27.85 2.57
C GLY A 552 -3.40 26.85 2.31
N ALA A 553 -3.34 26.22 1.14
CA ALA A 553 -2.29 25.27 0.75
C ALA A 553 -0.91 25.93 0.52
N GLU A 554 -0.86 27.25 0.43
CA GLU A 554 0.33 28.08 0.33
C GLU A 554 0.63 28.82 1.66
N ASN A 555 -0.09 28.53 2.75
CA ASN A 555 0.24 29.04 4.07
C ASN A 555 1.64 28.58 4.46
N HIS A 556 2.50 29.54 4.82
CA HIS A 556 3.91 29.28 5.10
C HIS A 556 4.36 30.03 6.36
N THR A 557 5.59 29.76 6.82
CA THR A 557 6.11 30.22 8.13
C THR A 557 5.24 29.68 9.27
N THR A 558 5.15 28.36 9.31
CA THR A 558 4.35 27.55 10.24
C THR A 558 5.17 26.39 10.79
N ILE A 559 4.82 25.92 11.98
CA ILE A 559 5.36 24.66 12.52
C ILE A 559 4.68 23.51 11.76
N PHE A 560 5.49 22.58 11.26
CA PHE A 560 5.03 21.45 10.48
C PHE A 560 5.12 20.11 11.22
N THR A 561 6.04 20.00 12.17
CA THR A 561 6.22 18.79 12.97
C THR A 561 6.54 19.14 14.42
N ILE A 562 5.95 18.40 15.36
CA ILE A 562 6.17 18.52 16.81
C ILE A 562 6.33 17.11 17.36
N THR A 563 7.31 16.90 18.24
CA THR A 563 7.44 15.65 18.99
C THR A 563 7.89 15.92 20.41
N GLU A 564 7.26 15.28 21.39
CA GLU A 564 7.71 15.23 22.79
C GLU A 564 8.61 14.01 22.96
N SER A 565 9.71 14.15 23.69
CA SER A 565 10.56 12.98 23.98
C SER A 565 9.76 11.92 24.75
N PRO A 566 9.77 10.65 24.28
CA PRO A 566 9.08 9.57 24.99
C PRO A 566 9.73 9.25 26.35
N LEU A 567 10.94 9.75 26.61
CA LEU A 567 11.72 9.51 27.83
C LEU A 567 11.68 10.69 28.81
N ASN A 568 11.35 11.90 28.35
CA ASN A 568 11.42 13.12 29.15
C ASN A 568 10.46 14.21 28.67
N GLU A 569 9.39 14.47 29.44
CA GLU A 569 8.35 15.44 29.07
C GLU A 569 8.82 16.90 28.97
N ASP A 570 9.97 17.25 29.53
CA ASP A 570 10.52 18.60 29.43
C ASP A 570 11.22 18.85 28.08
N ILE A 571 11.48 17.79 27.30
CA ILE A 571 12.14 17.85 26.00
C ILE A 571 11.09 17.78 24.89
N ILE A 572 10.95 18.88 24.15
CA ILE A 572 10.03 18.99 23.00
C ILE A 572 10.80 19.55 21.82
N TRP A 573 10.60 18.94 20.66
CA TRP A 573 11.15 19.38 19.38
C TRP A 573 10.04 19.97 18.50
N ALA A 574 10.40 20.98 17.71
CA ALA A 574 9.54 21.55 16.69
C ALA A 574 10.35 21.83 15.42
N GLY A 575 9.79 21.45 14.27
CA GLY A 575 10.31 21.71 12.94
C GLY A 575 9.36 22.60 12.14
N THR A 576 9.90 23.53 11.35
CA THR A 576 9.08 24.47 10.56
C THR A 576 9.22 24.23 9.06
N ASP A 577 8.20 24.66 8.33
CA ASP A 577 8.18 24.63 6.86
C ASP A 577 9.22 25.53 6.21
N ASP A 578 9.65 26.57 6.92
CA ASP A 578 10.72 27.48 6.51
C ASP A 578 12.11 27.11 7.08
N GLY A 579 12.25 25.90 7.62
CA GLY A 579 13.53 25.22 7.83
C GLY A 579 14.19 25.39 9.20
N ASN A 580 13.49 25.87 10.23
CA ASN A 580 14.01 25.90 11.59
C ASN A 580 13.80 24.56 12.31
N ILE A 581 14.82 24.15 13.08
CA ILE A 581 14.71 23.06 14.07
C ILE A 581 14.90 23.69 15.44
N GLN A 582 13.94 23.51 16.34
CA GLN A 582 13.99 24.06 17.68
C GLN A 582 13.76 22.99 18.74
N VAL A 583 14.45 23.12 19.87
CA VAL A 583 14.32 22.23 21.02
C VAL A 583 14.17 23.02 22.31
N THR A 584 13.29 22.57 23.19
CA THR A 584 13.21 22.99 24.59
C THR A 584 13.65 21.84 25.50
N LYS A 585 14.14 22.17 26.70
CA LYS A 585 14.55 21.20 27.75
C LYS A 585 13.90 21.52 29.10
N ASN A 586 12.85 22.34 29.07
CA ASN A 586 12.16 22.83 30.27
C ASN A 586 10.66 23.04 30.04
N GLY A 587 10.07 22.17 29.22
CA GLY A 587 8.62 22.12 28.99
C GLY A 587 8.06 23.37 28.29
N GLY A 588 8.87 24.01 27.44
CA GLY A 588 8.50 25.16 26.62
C GLY A 588 8.86 26.54 27.19
N LYS A 589 9.43 26.64 28.39
CA LYS A 589 9.77 27.95 28.99
C LYS A 589 10.83 28.71 28.17
N SER A 590 11.73 28.00 27.50
CA SER A 590 12.71 28.57 26.57
C SER A 590 13.04 27.58 25.45
N TRP A 591 13.25 28.11 24.24
CA TRP A 591 13.55 27.34 23.04
C TRP A 591 14.91 27.72 22.46
N LYS A 592 15.61 26.74 21.88
CA LYS A 592 16.88 26.93 21.19
C LYS A 592 16.74 26.46 19.73
N ASN A 593 16.99 27.37 18.79
CA ASN A 593 17.11 27.02 17.37
C ASN A 593 18.50 26.42 17.08
N VAL A 594 18.52 25.21 16.54
CA VAL A 594 19.72 24.41 16.30
C VAL A 594 20.03 24.18 14.81
N ILE A 595 19.24 24.73 13.88
CA ILE A 595 19.44 24.50 12.43
C ILE A 595 20.84 24.92 11.95
N LYS A 596 21.42 25.97 12.53
CA LYS A 596 22.76 26.47 12.16
C LYS A 596 23.89 25.44 12.35
N ASN A 597 23.63 24.38 13.12
CA ASN A 597 24.58 23.30 13.39
C ASN A 597 24.47 22.16 12.37
N VAL A 598 23.43 22.16 11.51
CA VAL A 598 23.26 21.19 10.42
C VAL A 598 24.04 21.68 9.20
N SER A 599 24.77 20.78 8.53
CA SER A 599 25.55 21.09 7.34
C SER A 599 25.17 20.19 6.17
N GLY A 600 25.27 20.72 4.95
CA GLY A 600 24.96 19.98 3.72
C GLY A 600 23.50 20.00 3.29
N VAL A 601 22.61 20.67 4.04
CA VAL A 601 21.21 20.95 3.67
C VAL A 601 21.10 22.41 3.19
N PRO A 602 20.38 22.70 2.10
CA PRO A 602 20.10 24.08 1.70
C PRO A 602 19.41 24.90 2.79
N LYS A 603 19.51 26.22 2.70
CA LYS A 603 18.84 27.10 3.68
C LYS A 603 17.33 27.08 3.46
N ASN A 604 16.59 27.12 4.56
CA ASN A 604 15.13 27.12 4.58
C ASN A 604 14.49 25.87 3.94
N THR A 605 15.23 24.76 3.85
CA THR A 605 14.66 23.46 3.47
C THR A 605 13.70 22.99 4.56
N TRP A 606 12.52 22.52 4.16
CA TRP A 606 11.43 22.14 5.06
C TRP A 606 11.92 21.08 6.06
N VAL A 607 11.67 21.29 7.36
CA VAL A 607 11.83 20.24 8.37
C VAL A 607 10.56 19.39 8.38
N TYR A 608 10.58 18.30 7.61
CA TYR A 608 9.37 17.55 7.31
C TYR A 608 8.97 16.60 8.46
N HIS A 609 9.93 15.92 9.09
CA HIS A 609 9.66 15.07 10.26
C HIS A 609 10.82 15.10 11.26
N ILE A 610 10.48 15.03 12.55
CA ILE A 610 11.43 14.85 13.65
C ILE A 610 10.99 13.62 14.45
N GLU A 611 11.91 12.67 14.64
CA GLU A 611 11.71 11.49 15.47
C GLU A 611 12.58 11.60 16.73
N ALA A 612 11.95 11.73 17.91
CA ALA A 612 12.66 11.70 19.19
C ALA A 612 12.96 10.25 19.58
N SER A 613 14.20 9.97 19.97
CA SER A 613 14.61 8.58 20.22
C SER A 613 13.92 7.97 21.43
N VAL A 614 13.54 6.70 21.29
CA VAL A 614 13.03 5.89 22.40
C VAL A 614 14.14 5.26 23.24
N HIS A 615 15.39 5.36 22.79
CA HIS A 615 16.56 4.75 23.44
C HIS A 615 17.41 5.74 24.25
N ASP A 616 17.42 7.02 23.86
CA ASP A 616 18.21 8.06 24.53
C ASP A 616 17.55 9.44 24.42
N GLU A 617 17.35 10.11 25.55
CA GLU A 617 16.68 11.41 25.63
C GLU A 617 17.40 12.53 24.86
N ASN A 618 18.70 12.36 24.58
CA ASN A 618 19.51 13.33 23.84
C ASN A 618 19.53 13.10 22.32
N THR A 619 18.98 11.97 21.87
CA THR A 619 19.02 11.54 20.48
C THR A 619 17.73 11.91 19.76
N ALA A 620 17.88 12.46 18.56
CA ALA A 620 16.76 12.73 17.65
C ALA A 620 17.21 12.58 16.19
N TYR A 621 16.25 12.24 15.33
CA TYR A 621 16.43 12.16 13.89
C TYR A 621 15.59 13.23 13.21
N VAL A 622 16.09 13.77 12.11
CA VAL A 622 15.40 14.78 11.31
C VAL A 622 15.50 14.43 9.85
N VAL A 623 14.38 14.53 9.14
CA VAL A 623 14.34 14.50 7.68
C VAL A 623 14.00 15.87 7.14
N PHE A 624 14.65 16.24 6.04
CA PHE A 624 14.39 17.49 5.35
C PHE A 624 13.83 17.24 3.97
N ASP A 625 12.99 18.16 3.52
CA ASP A 625 12.37 18.11 2.20
C ASP A 625 12.63 19.40 1.41
N GLY A 626 13.34 19.26 0.30
CA GLY A 626 13.74 20.35 -0.59
C GLY A 626 12.93 20.45 -1.88
N HIS A 627 11.98 19.52 -2.14
CA HIS A 627 11.36 19.39 -3.46
C HIS A 627 10.61 20.65 -3.89
N THR A 628 10.07 21.41 -2.93
CA THR A 628 9.36 22.69 -3.17
C THR A 628 10.26 23.82 -3.67
N SER A 629 11.57 23.58 -3.74
CA SER A 629 12.59 24.44 -4.35
C SER A 629 13.29 23.81 -5.57
N GLY A 630 12.82 22.65 -6.02
CA GLY A 630 13.44 21.84 -7.08
C GLY A 630 14.58 20.93 -6.61
N ASP A 631 14.89 20.86 -5.31
CA ASP A 631 15.90 19.95 -4.77
C ASP A 631 15.28 18.60 -4.41
N MET A 632 15.46 17.61 -5.28
CA MET A 632 14.93 16.24 -5.12
C MET A 632 15.83 15.32 -4.27
N LYS A 633 16.88 15.85 -3.64
CA LYS A 633 17.83 15.05 -2.86
C LYS A 633 17.22 14.57 -1.53
N ALA A 634 17.57 13.33 -1.15
CA ALA A 634 17.25 12.76 0.16
C ALA A 634 18.11 13.39 1.27
N TYR A 635 17.49 13.76 2.40
CA TYR A 635 18.19 14.32 3.55
C TYR A 635 17.67 13.73 4.86
N ALA A 636 18.51 12.96 5.55
CA ALA A 636 18.22 12.50 6.91
C ALA A 636 19.45 12.67 7.80
N TYR A 637 19.24 13.17 9.02
CA TYR A 637 20.28 13.51 9.98
C TYR A 637 19.96 12.99 11.37
N LYS A 638 21.01 12.70 12.14
CA LYS A 638 20.93 12.27 13.55
C LYS A 638 21.73 13.22 14.44
N THR A 639 21.19 13.56 15.61
CA THR A 639 21.92 14.17 16.73
C THR A 639 21.92 13.21 17.93
N ASN A 640 22.93 13.32 18.79
CA ASN A 640 22.99 12.60 20.09
C ASN A 640 23.25 13.56 21.26
N ASP A 641 23.09 14.87 21.04
CA ASP A 641 23.43 15.91 22.01
C ASP A 641 22.42 17.06 22.00
N LEU A 642 21.16 16.76 21.65
CA LEU A 642 20.08 17.75 21.57
C LEU A 642 20.39 18.88 20.57
N GLY A 643 20.97 18.51 19.43
CA GLY A 643 21.16 19.37 18.25
C GLY A 643 22.41 20.24 18.27
N GLU A 644 23.35 20.03 19.19
CA GLU A 644 24.65 20.72 19.15
C GLU A 644 25.50 20.22 17.97
N THR A 645 25.43 18.92 17.67
CA THR A 645 26.07 18.28 16.52
C THR A 645 25.10 17.38 15.75
N TRP A 646 25.34 17.26 14.44
CA TRP A 646 24.53 16.48 13.51
C TRP A 646 25.39 15.63 12.60
N SER A 647 24.95 14.39 12.36
CA SER A 647 25.56 13.45 11.41
C SER A 647 24.57 13.16 10.29
N ASN A 648 25.02 13.24 9.03
CA ASN A 648 24.25 12.75 7.89
C ASN A 648 24.18 11.21 7.99
N ILE A 649 22.96 10.67 7.96
CA ILE A 649 22.69 9.23 7.99
C ILE A 649 22.27 8.69 6.63
N ILE A 650 22.57 9.40 5.55
CA ILE A 650 22.57 8.92 4.16
C ILE A 650 23.93 9.30 3.53
N PRO A 651 25.06 8.78 4.04
CA PRO A 651 26.39 9.23 3.62
C PRO A 651 26.76 8.77 2.20
N ASN A 652 26.12 7.70 1.69
CA ASN A 652 26.47 7.05 0.43
C ASN A 652 25.55 7.42 -0.75
N ASN A 653 24.53 8.27 -0.54
CA ASN A 653 23.48 8.59 -1.51
C ASN A 653 22.80 7.33 -2.09
N ASP A 654 22.58 6.33 -1.23
CA ASP A 654 21.92 5.06 -1.52
C ASP A 654 20.38 5.11 -1.41
N VAL A 655 19.84 6.28 -1.07
CA VAL A 655 18.40 6.58 -1.03
C VAL A 655 18.04 7.48 -2.21
N THR A 656 17.02 7.08 -2.97
CA THR A 656 16.47 7.86 -4.10
C THR A 656 15.11 8.44 -3.74
N GLY A 657 14.85 9.67 -4.22
CA GLY A 657 13.64 10.42 -3.89
C GLY A 657 13.82 11.20 -2.59
N PHE A 658 13.15 12.35 -2.49
CA PHE A 658 13.18 13.15 -1.27
C PHE A 658 12.52 12.41 -0.10
N THR A 659 12.97 12.73 1.11
CA THR A 659 12.63 12.01 2.35
C THR A 659 11.40 12.61 3.04
N ARG A 660 10.50 11.75 3.53
CA ARG A 660 9.25 12.17 4.18
C ARG A 660 9.18 11.79 5.65
N ASN A 661 9.55 10.58 6.04
CA ASN A 661 9.43 10.14 7.43
C ASN A 661 10.57 9.20 7.85
N ILE A 662 10.90 9.18 9.14
CA ILE A 662 11.83 8.20 9.72
C ILE A 662 11.24 7.63 11.01
N GLN A 663 11.34 6.31 11.16
CA GLN A 663 10.90 5.57 12.36
C GLN A 663 12.09 4.81 12.95
N GLU A 664 12.33 5.00 14.25
CA GLU A 664 13.31 4.23 15.02
C GLU A 664 12.65 2.94 15.54
N ASP A 665 13.34 1.80 15.42
CA ASP A 665 12.87 0.55 16.03
C ASP A 665 12.91 0.61 17.56
N TYR A 666 11.90 0.05 18.23
CA TYR A 666 11.79 0.11 19.69
C TYR A 666 12.77 -0.79 20.46
N GLU A 667 13.47 -1.72 19.79
CA GLU A 667 14.42 -2.64 20.46
C GLU A 667 15.87 -2.46 19.99
N ASN A 668 16.09 -2.17 18.71
CA ASN A 668 17.42 -2.02 18.13
C ASN A 668 17.63 -0.59 17.59
N PRO A 669 18.45 0.25 18.26
CA PRO A 669 18.68 1.64 17.85
C PRO A 669 19.42 1.80 16.50
N ASN A 670 19.89 0.71 15.90
CA ASN A 670 20.51 0.72 14.57
C ASN A 670 19.54 0.31 13.46
N LEU A 671 18.37 -0.21 13.80
CA LEU A 671 17.31 -0.53 12.85
C LEU A 671 16.42 0.70 12.68
N LEU A 672 16.48 1.31 11.50
CA LEU A 672 15.68 2.49 11.16
C LEU A 672 14.95 2.24 9.84
N PHE A 673 13.78 2.86 9.72
CA PHE A 673 12.92 2.80 8.55
C PHE A 673 12.73 4.21 8.00
N LEU A 674 12.98 4.42 6.71
CA LEU A 674 12.92 5.73 6.07
C LEU A 674 11.88 5.69 4.95
N GLY A 675 10.82 6.46 5.12
CA GLY A 675 9.80 6.72 4.10
C GLY A 675 10.27 7.80 3.15
N THR A 676 10.14 7.54 1.85
CA THR A 676 10.54 8.46 0.77
C THR A 676 9.42 8.65 -0.23
N GLU A 677 9.60 9.58 -1.16
CA GLU A 677 8.72 9.73 -2.31
C GLU A 677 8.62 8.45 -3.17
N LEU A 678 9.64 7.60 -3.15
CA LEU A 678 9.75 6.44 -4.05
C LEU A 678 9.84 5.11 -3.27
N GLY A 679 9.18 5.03 -2.11
CA GLY A 679 9.03 3.80 -1.32
C GLY A 679 9.77 3.78 0.01
N LEU A 680 9.91 2.58 0.58
CA LEU A 680 10.52 2.32 1.88
C LEU A 680 12.00 1.94 1.77
N TYR A 681 12.84 2.53 2.62
CA TYR A 681 14.24 2.14 2.83
C TYR A 681 14.47 1.67 4.26
N ILE A 682 15.33 0.66 4.42
CA ILE A 682 15.64 0.05 5.73
C ILE A 682 17.15 0.01 5.94
N THR A 683 17.62 0.38 7.13
CA THR A 683 19.01 0.23 7.59
C THR A 683 19.04 -0.66 8.83
N ILE A 684 20.10 -1.46 8.98
CA ILE A 684 20.41 -2.23 10.21
C ILE A 684 21.69 -1.73 10.93
N ASN A 685 22.26 -0.62 10.47
CA ASN A 685 23.54 -0.07 10.95
C ASN A 685 23.48 1.44 11.24
N GLY A 686 22.29 1.93 11.64
CA GLY A 686 22.09 3.33 12.07
C GLY A 686 22.21 4.36 10.95
N GLY A 687 21.99 3.95 9.69
CA GLY A 687 22.05 4.82 8.51
C GLY A 687 23.45 4.96 7.94
N SER A 688 24.33 3.97 8.16
CA SER A 688 25.58 3.90 7.40
C SER A 688 25.32 3.44 5.95
N ASN A 689 24.32 2.58 5.75
CA ASN A 689 23.75 2.26 4.44
C ASN A 689 22.26 1.91 4.52
N TRP A 690 21.57 2.06 3.39
CA TRP A 690 20.15 1.82 3.23
C TRP A 690 19.87 0.82 2.11
N SER A 691 18.83 0.02 2.32
CA SER A 691 18.34 -0.95 1.35
C SER A 691 16.87 -0.70 1.06
N LYS A 692 16.52 -0.49 -0.22
CA LYS A 692 15.13 -0.33 -0.66
C LYS A 692 14.35 -1.64 -0.47
N PHE A 693 13.21 -1.59 0.21
CA PHE A 693 12.32 -2.73 0.39
C PHE A 693 11.35 -2.85 -0.79
N THR A 694 11.35 -3.98 -1.48
CA THR A 694 10.61 -4.20 -2.75
C THR A 694 9.70 -5.43 -2.71
N LYS A 695 9.48 -6.01 -1.53
CA LYS A 695 8.70 -7.25 -1.38
C LYS A 695 7.22 -6.93 -1.21
N ASN A 696 6.49 -6.90 -2.33
CA ASN A 696 5.11 -6.45 -2.40
C ASN A 696 4.95 -5.00 -1.88
N MET A 697 5.92 -4.16 -2.21
CA MET A 697 5.96 -2.75 -1.85
C MET A 697 6.29 -1.93 -3.11
N PRO A 698 5.27 -1.35 -3.77
CA PRO A 698 5.48 -0.46 -4.91
C PRO A 698 6.33 0.75 -4.53
N PRO A 699 6.99 1.44 -5.48
CA PRO A 699 7.70 2.69 -5.21
C PRO A 699 6.70 3.86 -5.10
N VAL A 700 5.74 3.72 -4.18
CA VAL A 700 4.74 4.73 -3.80
C VAL A 700 5.31 5.63 -2.70
N ALA A 701 4.87 6.89 -2.67
CA ALA A 701 5.23 7.81 -1.60
C ALA A 701 4.78 7.27 -0.23
N VAL A 702 5.74 7.10 0.68
CA VAL A 702 5.49 6.70 2.08
C VAL A 702 5.55 7.95 2.93
N HIS A 703 4.38 8.53 3.22
CA HIS A 703 4.30 9.78 3.96
C HIS A 703 4.55 9.61 5.46
N TYR A 704 4.13 8.48 6.02
CA TYR A 704 4.29 8.24 7.45
C TYR A 704 4.41 6.75 7.76
N ILE A 705 5.21 6.43 8.77
CA ILE A 705 5.46 5.09 9.29
C ILE A 705 5.15 5.10 10.77
N ASP A 706 4.43 4.09 11.25
CA ASP A 706 4.28 3.82 12.68
C ASP A 706 4.65 2.35 12.95
N LEU A 707 5.09 2.05 14.17
CA LEU A 707 5.52 0.72 14.60
C LEU A 707 4.63 0.23 15.73
N GLN A 708 3.96 -0.90 15.52
CA GLN A 708 3.15 -1.54 16.56
C GLN A 708 4.07 -2.35 17.49
N SER A 709 4.14 -1.98 18.77
CA SER A 709 5.13 -2.52 19.71
C SER A 709 4.88 -3.95 20.23
N LYS A 710 3.63 -4.42 20.24
CA LYS A 710 3.24 -5.77 20.68
C LYS A 710 3.42 -6.83 19.59
N THR A 711 3.08 -6.50 18.34
CA THR A 711 3.17 -7.41 17.18
C THR A 711 4.46 -7.23 16.39
N ASN A 712 5.17 -6.11 16.60
CA ASN A 712 6.33 -5.69 15.80
C ASN A 712 5.96 -5.42 14.33
N ASP A 713 4.73 -5.00 14.07
CA ASP A 713 4.30 -4.69 12.71
C ASP A 713 4.73 -3.28 12.31
N LEU A 714 5.38 -3.16 11.15
CA LEU A 714 5.67 -1.86 10.54
C LEU A 714 4.49 -1.46 9.68
N VAL A 715 3.77 -0.41 10.08
CA VAL A 715 2.57 0.08 9.41
C VAL A 715 2.94 1.35 8.64
N MET A 716 2.51 1.45 7.39
CA MET A 716 2.86 2.56 6.49
C MET A 716 1.59 3.19 5.91
N GLY A 717 1.48 4.50 6.02
CA GLY A 717 0.52 5.31 5.29
C GLY A 717 1.14 5.74 3.97
N THR A 718 0.59 5.23 2.86
CA THR A 718 1.06 5.57 1.52
C THR A 718 0.13 6.56 0.84
N HIS A 719 0.67 7.37 -0.05
CA HIS A 719 -0.08 8.36 -0.80
C HIS A 719 -0.51 7.80 -2.18
N GLY A 720 -1.39 6.79 -2.17
CA GLY A 720 -1.93 6.18 -3.41
C GLY A 720 -2.08 4.66 -3.38
N ARG A 721 -1.61 3.97 -2.33
CA ARG A 721 -1.81 2.52 -2.12
C ARG A 721 -2.36 2.22 -0.72
N GLY A 722 -3.02 3.18 -0.07
CA GLY A 722 -3.61 3.02 1.26
C GLY A 722 -2.59 2.62 2.34
N VAL A 723 -3.03 1.76 3.26
CA VAL A 723 -2.18 1.21 4.32
C VAL A 723 -1.50 -0.08 3.86
N ILE A 724 -0.19 -0.14 4.06
CA ILE A 724 0.65 -1.32 3.84
C ILE A 724 1.30 -1.73 5.16
N ILE A 725 1.33 -3.03 5.47
CA ILE A 725 1.90 -3.58 6.70
C ILE A 725 2.98 -4.59 6.36
N ILE A 726 4.15 -4.49 7.00
CA ILE A 726 5.12 -5.59 7.10
C ILE A 726 4.90 -6.23 8.47
N ASP A 727 4.31 -7.43 8.48
CA ASP A 727 4.04 -8.15 9.72
C ASP A 727 5.35 -8.63 10.37
N ASP A 728 5.51 -8.35 11.66
CA ASP A 728 6.64 -8.76 12.50
C ASP A 728 8.05 -8.54 11.92
N ILE A 729 8.63 -7.36 12.17
CA ILE A 729 9.99 -7.00 11.73
C ILE A 729 11.11 -7.61 12.58
N SER A 730 10.81 -8.44 13.60
CA SER A 730 11.81 -8.90 14.57
C SER A 730 13.01 -9.60 13.93
N SER A 731 12.79 -10.32 12.82
CA SER A 731 13.86 -10.97 12.06
C SER A 731 14.94 -10.01 11.55
N LEU A 732 14.58 -8.76 11.23
CA LEU A 732 15.52 -7.73 10.79
C LEU A 732 16.49 -7.31 11.90
N ARG A 733 16.05 -7.34 13.17
CA ARG A 733 16.88 -6.99 14.34
C ARG A 733 18.06 -7.94 14.53
N GLU A 734 17.99 -9.14 13.96
CA GLU A 734 18.96 -10.22 14.14
C GLU A 734 19.86 -10.45 12.91
N ILE A 735 19.68 -9.71 11.82
CA ILE A 735 20.57 -9.80 10.66
C ILE A 735 21.84 -9.01 10.95
N ASP A 736 22.95 -9.73 11.15
CA ASP A 736 24.25 -9.18 11.44
C ASP A 736 25.37 -10.11 10.91
N GLU A 737 26.63 -9.76 11.16
CA GLU A 737 27.76 -10.60 10.74
C GLU A 737 27.77 -11.98 11.39
N ASN A 738 27.27 -12.09 12.62
CA ASN A 738 27.22 -13.34 13.36
C ASN A 738 26.17 -14.28 12.76
N SER A 739 24.93 -13.83 12.57
CA SER A 739 23.88 -14.64 11.93
C SER A 739 24.25 -15.02 10.50
N LEU A 740 24.90 -14.11 9.74
CA LEU A 740 25.37 -14.39 8.38
C LEU A 740 26.57 -15.35 8.28
N SER A 741 27.31 -15.56 9.37
CA SER A 741 28.41 -16.53 9.41
C SER A 741 27.94 -17.99 9.49
N ASN A 742 26.68 -18.22 9.87
CA ASN A 742 26.09 -19.54 10.03
C ASN A 742 25.73 -20.20 8.69
N LYS A 743 25.62 -21.53 8.66
CA LYS A 743 25.09 -22.25 7.48
C LYS A 743 23.57 -22.11 7.33
N LEU A 744 22.90 -21.91 8.47
CA LEU A 744 21.48 -21.66 8.69
C LEU A 744 21.38 -21.05 10.09
N TYR A 745 20.63 -19.97 10.24
CA TYR A 745 20.39 -19.32 11.54
C TYR A 745 18.90 -19.26 11.82
N PHE A 746 18.44 -19.86 12.92
CA PHE A 746 17.07 -19.68 13.39
C PHE A 746 16.96 -18.35 14.14
N PHE A 747 15.98 -17.52 13.78
CA PHE A 747 15.67 -16.29 14.54
C PHE A 747 15.18 -16.64 15.94
N LYS A 748 15.20 -15.70 16.89
CA LYS A 748 14.88 -15.98 18.31
C LYS A 748 13.43 -16.38 18.53
N LYS A 749 12.46 -15.67 17.92
CA LYS A 749 11.01 -15.89 18.15
C LYS A 749 10.61 -17.37 18.20
N ASP A 750 10.30 -17.86 19.39
CA ASP A 750 10.07 -19.27 19.67
C ASP A 750 8.69 -19.56 20.28
N ASN A 751 7.93 -18.54 20.65
CA ASN A 751 6.58 -18.69 21.22
C ASN A 751 5.52 -18.35 20.17
N PHE A 752 4.50 -19.20 20.07
CA PHE A 752 3.41 -19.08 19.11
C PHE A 752 2.08 -19.44 19.78
N GLU A 753 1.00 -18.80 19.33
CA GLU A 753 -0.33 -19.01 19.91
C GLU A 753 -1.27 -19.66 18.91
N ILE A 754 -1.90 -20.76 19.31
CA ILE A 754 -3.08 -21.31 18.63
C ILE A 754 -4.23 -20.36 18.90
N GLN A 755 -4.80 -19.81 17.84
CA GLN A 755 -5.98 -18.95 17.94
C GLN A 755 -7.23 -19.76 17.59
N ASP A 756 -8.12 -19.92 18.56
CA ASP A 756 -9.48 -20.40 18.34
C ASP A 756 -10.26 -19.26 17.66
N PHE A 757 -10.21 -19.21 16.33
CA PHE A 757 -10.85 -18.17 15.52
C PHE A 757 -11.85 -18.79 14.53
N GLY A 758 -13.06 -18.26 14.53
CA GLY A 758 -14.12 -18.62 13.60
C GLY A 758 -15.16 -17.50 13.53
N GLY A 759 -15.73 -17.31 12.35
CA GLY A 759 -16.75 -16.28 12.13
C GLY A 759 -17.43 -16.46 10.79
N PHE A 760 -18.65 -15.94 10.68
CA PHE A 760 -19.31 -15.79 9.39
C PHE A 760 -18.66 -14.60 8.67
N SER A 761 -17.84 -14.88 7.66
CA SER A 761 -17.28 -13.85 6.79
C SER A 761 -18.33 -13.35 5.80
N ASP A 762 -18.20 -12.11 5.33
CA ASP A 762 -19.01 -11.62 4.21
C ASP A 762 -18.71 -12.47 2.96
N SER A 763 -19.77 -13.08 2.44
CA SER A 763 -19.73 -13.86 1.20
C SER A 763 -20.41 -13.14 0.04
N PHE A 764 -21.17 -12.08 0.31
CA PHE A 764 -21.90 -11.30 -0.70
C PHE A 764 -21.06 -10.10 -1.16
N GLY A 765 -20.97 -9.87 -2.47
CA GLY A 765 -20.28 -8.69 -3.04
C GLY A 765 -18.74 -8.73 -2.98
N ARG A 766 -18.14 -9.82 -2.51
CA ARG A 766 -16.69 -9.93 -2.33
C ARG A 766 -15.90 -9.71 -3.62
N GLU A 767 -16.42 -10.17 -4.75
CA GLU A 767 -15.73 -10.09 -6.04
C GLU A 767 -15.65 -8.66 -6.59
N THR A 768 -16.52 -7.75 -6.14
CA THR A 768 -16.60 -6.36 -6.64
C THR A 768 -16.03 -5.34 -5.66
N GLN A 769 -15.36 -5.78 -4.60
CA GLN A 769 -14.81 -4.95 -3.53
C GLN A 769 -13.39 -5.35 -3.20
N PHE A 770 -12.59 -4.39 -2.72
CA PHE A 770 -11.28 -4.70 -2.18
C PHE A 770 -11.41 -5.35 -0.79
N PHE A 771 -10.65 -6.42 -0.57
CA PHE A 771 -10.51 -7.07 0.73
C PHE A 771 -9.04 -7.12 1.11
N GLY A 772 -8.69 -6.38 2.17
CA GLY A 772 -7.37 -6.43 2.78
C GLY A 772 -7.08 -7.82 3.34
N SER A 773 -5.87 -8.31 3.10
CA SER A 773 -5.43 -9.61 3.62
C SER A 773 -5.13 -9.54 5.11
N ASN A 774 -5.48 -10.60 5.84
CA ASN A 774 -5.09 -10.76 7.24
C ASN A 774 -3.62 -11.21 7.36
N PRO A 775 -2.96 -10.94 8.50
CA PRO A 775 -1.72 -11.63 8.84
C PRO A 775 -1.95 -13.15 8.95
N SER A 776 -0.87 -13.93 8.80
CA SER A 776 -0.92 -15.37 9.00
C SER A 776 -1.25 -15.73 10.45
N LEU A 777 -2.19 -16.65 10.65
CA LEU A 777 -2.48 -17.22 11.97
C LEU A 777 -1.63 -18.45 12.29
N SER A 778 -0.76 -18.87 11.36
CA SER A 778 0.10 -20.05 11.49
C SER A 778 1.30 -19.76 12.41
N CYS A 779 1.92 -20.83 12.92
CA CYS A 779 3.28 -20.73 13.45
C CYS A 779 4.24 -20.46 12.29
N GLN A 780 4.70 -19.22 12.18
CA GLN A 780 5.65 -18.80 11.15
C GLN A 780 7.09 -19.14 11.59
N ILE A 781 7.60 -20.27 11.14
CA ILE A 781 8.96 -20.71 11.44
C ILE A 781 9.93 -19.97 10.51
N GLN A 782 10.61 -18.96 11.06
CA GLN A 782 11.56 -18.14 10.32
C GLN A 782 13.02 -18.55 10.56
N TYR A 783 13.82 -18.56 9.50
CA TYR A 783 15.27 -18.74 9.57
C TYR A 783 15.99 -18.03 8.41
N LEU A 784 17.25 -17.68 8.63
CA LEU A 784 18.13 -17.04 7.66
C LEU A 784 19.00 -18.08 6.95
N LEU A 785 19.01 -18.03 5.62
CA LEU A 785 20.00 -18.69 4.79
C LEU A 785 20.95 -17.64 4.18
N PRO A 786 22.22 -17.57 4.64
CA PRO A 786 23.17 -16.61 4.09
C PRO A 786 23.51 -16.84 2.61
N LYS A 787 23.26 -18.05 2.11
CA LYS A 787 23.37 -18.45 0.70
C LYS A 787 22.18 -19.33 0.31
N ARG A 788 21.71 -19.18 -0.92
CA ARG A 788 20.67 -20.04 -1.53
C ARG A 788 21.10 -21.51 -1.45
N HIS A 789 20.17 -22.38 -1.07
CA HIS A 789 20.39 -23.82 -1.08
C HIS A 789 20.09 -24.41 -2.46
N THR A 790 21.13 -24.79 -3.21
CA THR A 790 21.01 -25.28 -4.59
C THR A 790 21.31 -26.78 -4.74
N PHE A 791 22.10 -27.37 -3.86
CA PHE A 791 22.57 -28.76 -4.00
C PHE A 791 22.28 -29.61 -2.77
N GLY A 792 21.85 -30.85 -3.00
CA GLY A 792 21.56 -31.82 -1.95
C GLY A 792 20.15 -31.69 -1.35
N LYS A 793 19.73 -32.73 -0.61
CA LYS A 793 18.41 -32.76 0.03
C LYS A 793 18.36 -31.79 1.21
N MET A 794 17.26 -31.05 1.32
CA MET A 794 16.91 -30.25 2.48
C MET A 794 15.48 -30.61 2.89
N THR A 795 15.27 -30.97 4.16
CA THR A 795 13.97 -31.38 4.71
C THR A 795 13.74 -30.71 6.05
N MET A 796 12.48 -30.43 6.36
CA MET A 796 12.06 -29.91 7.66
C MET A 796 11.01 -30.84 8.25
N GLU A 797 11.10 -31.11 9.54
CA GLU A 797 10.09 -31.86 10.29
C GLU A 797 9.81 -31.18 11.63
N ILE A 798 8.56 -31.27 12.07
CA ILE A 798 8.16 -30.91 13.43
C ILE A 798 8.10 -32.20 14.23
N GLN A 799 8.73 -32.21 15.40
CA GLN A 799 8.77 -33.35 16.32
C GLN A 799 8.22 -32.96 17.69
N ASP A 800 7.69 -33.93 18.42
CA ASP A 800 7.49 -33.79 19.85
C ASP A 800 8.85 -33.81 20.60
N MET A 801 8.83 -33.54 21.91
CA MET A 801 10.04 -33.56 22.73
C MET A 801 10.64 -34.96 22.94
N ASN A 802 9.94 -36.03 22.56
CA ASN A 802 10.46 -37.40 22.56
C ASN A 802 11.14 -37.78 21.23
N GLY A 803 11.11 -36.90 20.23
CA GLY A 803 11.67 -37.14 18.89
C GLY A 803 10.71 -37.81 17.91
N ASN A 804 9.43 -37.99 18.28
CA ASN A 804 8.43 -38.52 17.36
C ASN A 804 8.02 -37.43 16.36
N LYS A 805 7.96 -37.79 15.09
CA LYS A 805 7.55 -36.87 14.02
C LYS A 805 6.05 -36.57 14.10
N ILE A 806 5.71 -35.29 14.19
CA ILE A 806 4.33 -34.77 14.12
C ILE A 806 3.93 -34.56 12.66
N THR A 807 4.75 -33.83 11.90
CA THR A 807 4.51 -33.55 10.49
C THR A 807 5.81 -33.21 9.75
N THR A 808 5.77 -33.25 8.42
CA THR A 808 6.87 -32.83 7.54
C THR A 808 6.47 -31.55 6.83
N LEU A 809 7.38 -30.58 6.80
CA LEU A 809 7.20 -29.31 6.12
C LEU A 809 8.25 -29.16 5.01
N ASN A 810 7.97 -28.30 4.04
CA ASN A 810 8.91 -27.98 2.98
C ASN A 810 9.74 -26.76 3.40
N PRO A 811 11.06 -26.92 3.65
CA PRO A 811 11.90 -25.77 3.95
C PRO A 811 12.07 -24.90 2.70
N GLY A 812 11.93 -23.59 2.87
CA GLY A 812 12.49 -22.58 1.96
C GLY A 812 13.97 -22.81 1.65
N LYS A 813 14.37 -22.42 0.45
CA LYS A 813 15.74 -22.64 -0.08
C LYS A 813 16.38 -21.34 -0.58
N SER A 814 15.68 -20.22 -0.43
CA SER A 814 16.09 -18.91 -0.94
C SER A 814 17.21 -18.33 -0.07
N LYS A 815 18.04 -17.46 -0.64
CA LYS A 815 18.95 -16.63 0.15
C LYS A 815 18.10 -15.60 0.92
N GLY A 816 18.45 -15.32 2.18
CA GLY A 816 17.70 -14.40 3.04
C GLY A 816 16.80 -15.09 4.05
N ILE A 817 15.85 -14.32 4.61
CA ILE A 817 14.80 -14.82 5.48
C ILE A 817 13.95 -15.83 4.72
N ASN A 818 13.72 -17.00 5.29
CA ASN A 818 12.76 -17.97 4.78
C ASN A 818 11.69 -18.17 5.86
N THR A 819 10.41 -18.16 5.46
CA THR A 819 9.27 -18.33 6.36
C THR A 819 8.52 -19.60 5.98
N VAL A 820 8.32 -20.49 6.95
CA VAL A 820 7.56 -21.74 6.75
C VAL A 820 6.41 -21.80 7.74
N ASP A 821 5.19 -21.81 7.22
CA ASP A 821 3.97 -21.85 8.03
C ASP A 821 3.64 -23.27 8.50
N TRP A 822 3.43 -23.41 9.81
CA TRP A 822 2.83 -24.60 10.41
C TRP A 822 1.50 -24.23 11.08
N ASN A 823 0.40 -24.74 10.54
CA ASN A 823 -0.97 -24.50 11.05
C ASN A 823 -1.29 -25.27 12.35
N TYR A 824 -0.27 -25.62 13.16
CA TYR A 824 -0.41 -26.43 14.37
C TYR A 824 -1.02 -27.81 14.15
N ASN A 825 -1.04 -28.28 12.91
CA ASN A 825 -1.74 -29.51 12.54
C ASN A 825 -0.80 -30.71 12.50
N MET A 826 -1.34 -31.84 12.94
CA MET A 826 -0.82 -33.17 12.66
C MET A 826 -1.20 -33.60 11.23
N ARG A 827 -0.74 -34.76 10.78
CA ARG A 827 -1.24 -35.37 9.53
C ARG A 827 -2.73 -35.72 9.62
N THR A 828 -3.42 -35.77 8.49
CA THR A 828 -4.76 -36.34 8.40
C THR A 828 -4.74 -37.86 8.58
N PRO A 829 -5.83 -38.47 9.10
CA PRO A 829 -5.93 -39.92 9.19
C PRO A 829 -6.12 -40.54 7.81
N LYS A 830 -5.60 -41.75 7.59
CA LYS A 830 -5.94 -42.53 6.40
C LYS A 830 -7.39 -43.00 6.49
N ILE A 831 -8.20 -42.68 5.48
CA ILE A 831 -9.65 -43.00 5.44
C ILE A 831 -9.91 -44.23 4.58
N ALA A 832 -10.89 -45.04 5.00
CA ALA A 832 -11.33 -46.20 4.22
C ALA A 832 -11.82 -45.80 2.81
N LYS A 833 -11.35 -46.52 1.79
CA LYS A 833 -11.79 -46.35 0.40
C LYS A 833 -13.28 -46.71 0.28
N ALA A 834 -14.06 -45.83 -0.35
CA ALA A 834 -15.50 -46.00 -0.56
C ALA A 834 -15.92 -45.40 -1.90
N LYS A 835 -17.21 -45.53 -2.26
CA LYS A 835 -17.75 -44.92 -3.48
C LYS A 835 -17.92 -43.39 -3.36
N THR A 836 -18.14 -42.89 -2.15
CA THR A 836 -18.35 -41.45 -1.86
C THR A 836 -17.15 -40.85 -1.14
N LEU A 837 -17.00 -39.53 -1.24
CA LEU A 837 -16.07 -38.76 -0.43
C LEU A 837 -16.57 -38.69 1.01
N SER A 838 -15.64 -38.67 1.97
CA SER A 838 -15.94 -38.43 3.38
C SER A 838 -15.15 -37.20 3.81
N PHE A 839 -15.81 -36.03 3.74
CA PHE A 839 -15.16 -34.74 3.96
C PHE A 839 -14.54 -34.62 5.35
N GLY A 840 -15.16 -35.24 6.37
CA GLY A 840 -14.59 -35.22 7.71
C GLY A 840 -13.23 -35.91 7.84
N GLY A 841 -12.86 -36.74 6.87
CA GLY A 841 -11.54 -37.34 6.81
C GLY A 841 -10.41 -36.42 6.31
N PHE A 842 -10.76 -35.23 5.80
CA PHE A 842 -9.78 -34.20 5.46
C PHE A 842 -9.41 -33.31 6.66
N THR A 843 -10.12 -33.45 7.79
CA THR A 843 -9.85 -32.68 9.01
C THR A 843 -8.52 -33.14 9.63
N SER A 844 -7.59 -32.20 9.79
CA SER A 844 -6.32 -32.44 10.47
C SER A 844 -6.46 -32.13 11.95
N PRO A 845 -6.01 -33.00 12.88
CA PRO A 845 -6.00 -32.67 14.30
C PRO A 845 -5.02 -31.53 14.60
N THR A 846 -5.44 -30.58 15.41
CA THR A 846 -4.53 -29.60 16.02
C THR A 846 -3.74 -30.25 17.15
N VAL A 847 -2.45 -29.93 17.26
CA VAL A 847 -1.61 -30.38 18.38
C VAL A 847 -1.98 -29.66 19.68
N PRO A 848 -1.74 -30.27 20.86
CA PRO A 848 -1.94 -29.56 22.11
C PRO A 848 -0.89 -28.45 22.32
N ALA A 849 -1.20 -27.48 23.16
CA ALA A 849 -0.17 -26.56 23.69
C ALA A 849 0.97 -27.36 24.35
N GLY A 850 2.20 -26.88 24.17
CA GLY A 850 3.42 -27.52 24.64
C GLY A 850 4.63 -27.19 23.76
N ASP A 851 5.75 -27.83 24.06
CA ASP A 851 7.00 -27.62 23.35
C ASP A 851 7.15 -28.60 22.18
N TYR A 852 7.62 -28.09 21.06
CA TYR A 852 7.88 -28.85 19.84
C TYR A 852 9.27 -28.52 19.31
N LYS A 853 9.86 -29.47 18.59
CA LYS A 853 11.16 -29.30 17.95
C LYS A 853 11.01 -29.16 16.44
N VAL A 854 11.50 -28.05 15.90
CA VAL A 854 11.72 -27.85 14.47
C VAL A 854 13.09 -28.44 14.12
N VAL A 855 13.13 -29.40 13.20
CA VAL A 855 14.38 -30.04 12.74
C VAL A 855 14.55 -29.83 11.25
N ILE A 856 15.60 -29.10 10.86
CA ILE A 856 16.00 -28.93 9.46
C ILE A 856 17.25 -29.77 9.20
N LYS A 857 17.15 -30.73 8.28
CA LYS A 857 18.31 -31.47 7.76
C LYS A 857 18.72 -30.87 6.43
N LYS A 858 19.95 -30.37 6.32
CA LYS A 858 20.52 -29.76 5.12
C LYS A 858 21.79 -30.52 4.73
N GLY A 859 21.69 -31.42 3.75
CA GLY A 859 22.78 -32.33 3.41
C GLY A 859 23.10 -33.26 4.59
N ARG A 860 24.28 -33.09 5.21
CA ARG A 860 24.71 -33.85 6.39
C ARG A 860 24.55 -33.09 7.71
N ASP A 861 24.24 -31.79 7.63
CA ASP A 861 24.07 -30.95 8.80
C ASP A 861 22.61 -31.03 9.30
N THR A 862 22.43 -31.08 10.61
CA THR A 862 21.11 -31.02 11.27
C THR A 862 21.07 -29.75 12.13
N PHE A 863 20.00 -28.97 11.98
CA PHE A 863 19.72 -27.78 12.75
C PHE A 863 18.41 -28.00 13.50
N GLU A 864 18.39 -27.66 14.78
CA GLU A 864 17.22 -27.86 15.64
C GLU A 864 16.86 -26.56 16.36
N LYS A 865 15.58 -26.32 16.54
CA LYS A 865 15.04 -25.23 17.37
C LYS A 865 13.84 -25.74 18.15
N THR A 866 13.80 -25.45 19.44
CA THR A 866 12.58 -25.65 20.25
C THR A 866 11.66 -24.45 20.07
N ILE A 867 10.37 -24.70 19.91
CA ILE A 867 9.30 -23.70 19.89
C ILE A 867 8.24 -24.08 20.93
N SER A 868 7.64 -23.10 21.57
CA SER A 868 6.56 -23.26 22.54
C SER A 868 5.25 -22.83 21.91
N VAL A 869 4.22 -23.67 22.03
CA VAL A 869 2.89 -23.39 21.53
C VAL A 869 1.94 -23.23 22.71
N THR A 870 1.22 -22.11 22.78
CA THR A 870 0.19 -21.83 23.79
C THR A 870 -1.18 -21.68 23.14
N TYR A 871 -2.24 -21.65 23.94
CA TYR A 871 -3.57 -21.28 23.47
C TYR A 871 -3.81 -19.79 23.75
N LYS A 872 -4.24 -19.04 22.74
CA LYS A 872 -4.83 -17.72 22.98
C LYS A 872 -6.20 -17.94 23.62
N ASN A 873 -6.42 -17.40 24.81
CA ASN A 873 -7.52 -17.83 25.69
C ASN A 873 -8.91 -17.27 25.29
N ASN A 874 -9.30 -17.42 24.03
CA ASN A 874 -10.55 -16.90 23.48
C ASN A 874 -11.76 -17.79 23.79
N ALA A 875 -11.55 -19.11 23.95
CA ALA A 875 -12.61 -20.11 24.10
C ALA A 875 -12.94 -20.51 25.56
N GLU A 876 -12.29 -19.88 26.56
CA GLU A 876 -12.46 -20.15 28.01
C GLU A 876 -12.33 -21.64 28.46
N LEU A 877 -11.79 -22.54 27.64
CA LEU A 877 -11.62 -23.96 27.99
C LEU A 877 -10.53 -24.19 29.03
N SER A 878 -10.84 -24.99 30.07
CA SER A 878 -9.84 -25.48 31.01
C SER A 878 -8.83 -26.44 30.37
N ALA A 879 -7.67 -26.62 31.01
CA ALA A 879 -6.64 -27.56 30.55
C ALA A 879 -7.19 -29.00 30.47
N GLU A 880 -8.06 -29.38 31.41
CA GLU A 880 -8.73 -30.69 31.45
C GLU A 880 -9.69 -30.88 30.28
N GLU A 881 -10.44 -29.83 29.91
CA GLU A 881 -11.38 -29.88 28.78
C GLU A 881 -10.65 -29.96 27.43
N ARG A 882 -9.58 -29.18 27.25
CA ARG A 882 -8.74 -29.28 26.04
C ARG A 882 -8.08 -30.65 25.92
N LYS A 883 -7.62 -31.20 27.05
CA LYS A 883 -7.08 -32.57 27.09
C LYS A 883 -8.15 -33.60 26.71
N LEU A 884 -9.36 -33.50 27.27
CA LEU A 884 -10.47 -34.39 26.92
C LEU A 884 -10.82 -34.31 25.43
N GLN A 885 -10.87 -33.11 24.87
CA GLN A 885 -11.09 -32.90 23.44
C GLN A 885 -10.01 -33.60 22.61
N PHE A 886 -8.73 -33.33 22.89
CA PHE A 886 -7.61 -33.92 22.16
C PHE A 886 -7.61 -35.45 22.24
N GLU A 887 -7.78 -36.02 23.44
CA GLU A 887 -7.86 -37.48 23.62
C GLU A 887 -9.02 -38.10 22.83
N THR A 888 -10.17 -37.41 22.79
CA THR A 888 -11.35 -37.83 22.00
C THR A 888 -11.05 -37.82 20.51
N VAL A 889 -10.40 -36.75 20.01
CA VAL A 889 -9.98 -36.61 18.61
C VAL A 889 -9.00 -37.72 18.22
N ILE A 890 -7.95 -37.95 19.02
CA ILE A 890 -6.94 -38.98 18.73
C ILE A 890 -7.54 -40.39 18.79
N LYS A 891 -8.51 -40.64 19.67
CA LYS A 891 -9.23 -41.91 19.70
C LYS A 891 -10.00 -42.15 18.40
N LEU A 892 -10.75 -41.15 17.93
CA LEU A 892 -11.49 -41.21 16.67
C LEU A 892 -10.55 -41.32 15.46
N PHE A 893 -9.42 -40.61 15.48
CA PHE A 893 -8.35 -40.71 14.48
C PHE A 893 -7.88 -42.15 14.33
N ASN A 894 -7.44 -42.79 15.43
CA ASN A 894 -6.93 -44.16 15.42
C ASN A 894 -8.00 -45.16 14.98
N MET A 895 -9.24 -44.99 15.44
CA MET A 895 -10.37 -45.84 15.00
C MET A 895 -10.64 -45.72 13.50
N THR A 896 -10.43 -44.52 12.94
CA THR A 896 -10.62 -44.25 11.51
C THR A 896 -9.55 -44.95 10.68
N GLU A 897 -8.28 -44.91 11.10
CA GLU A 897 -7.19 -45.62 10.43
C GLU A 897 -7.35 -47.15 10.54
N ASP A 898 -7.76 -47.64 11.70
CA ASP A 898 -8.11 -49.05 11.91
C ASP A 898 -9.20 -49.52 10.94
N LEU A 899 -10.25 -48.70 10.74
CA LEU A 899 -11.31 -49.00 9.80
C LEU A 899 -10.79 -48.98 8.37
N ALA A 900 -9.94 -48.01 8.03
CA ALA A 900 -9.31 -47.90 6.72
C ALA A 900 -8.46 -49.12 6.38
N TYR A 901 -7.62 -49.56 7.31
CA TYR A 901 -6.80 -50.75 7.15
C TYR A 901 -7.65 -52.02 7.06
N MET A 902 -8.72 -52.14 7.85
CA MET A 902 -9.66 -53.26 7.75
C MET A 902 -10.32 -53.32 6.37
N VAL A 903 -10.77 -52.18 5.83
CA VAL A 903 -11.39 -52.11 4.49
C VAL A 903 -10.37 -52.38 3.39
N TYR A 904 -9.15 -51.84 3.50
CA TYR A 904 -8.04 -52.16 2.60
C TYR A 904 -7.78 -53.67 2.57
N THR A 905 -7.66 -54.29 3.75
CA THR A 905 -7.43 -55.74 3.83
C THR A 905 -8.59 -56.53 3.24
N ILE A 906 -9.84 -56.10 3.45
CA ILE A 906 -11.01 -56.72 2.81
C ILE A 906 -10.91 -56.63 1.28
N ASP A 907 -10.47 -55.49 0.74
CA ASP A 907 -10.34 -55.28 -0.71
C ASP A 907 -9.25 -56.15 -1.32
N GLU A 908 -8.08 -56.23 -0.70
CA GLU A 908 -6.99 -57.12 -1.14
C GLU A 908 -7.44 -58.60 -1.07
N LEU A 909 -8.12 -59.00 0.00
CA LEU A 909 -8.65 -60.37 0.14
C LEU A 909 -9.72 -60.68 -0.91
N ILE A 910 -10.60 -59.75 -1.25
CA ILE A 910 -11.62 -59.97 -2.29
C ILE A 910 -10.98 -60.08 -3.68
N ALA A 911 -9.91 -59.34 -3.94
CA ALA A 911 -9.20 -59.32 -5.21
C ALA A 911 -8.28 -60.53 -5.42
N ASP A 912 -7.82 -61.17 -4.34
CA ASP A 912 -6.90 -62.32 -4.40
C ASP A 912 -7.59 -63.59 -4.94
N GLU A 913 -6.93 -64.26 -5.89
CA GLU A 913 -7.45 -65.47 -6.56
C GLU A 913 -7.58 -66.69 -5.62
N ASN A 914 -6.85 -66.70 -4.50
CA ASN A 914 -6.89 -67.78 -3.51
C ASN A 914 -8.06 -67.64 -2.52
N THR A 915 -8.76 -66.50 -2.52
CA THR A 915 -9.93 -66.30 -1.65
C THR A 915 -11.18 -66.93 -2.27
N ASN A 916 -11.68 -68.01 -1.66
CA ASN A 916 -12.91 -68.67 -2.12
C ASN A 916 -14.10 -67.70 -2.16
N GLN A 917 -14.90 -67.79 -3.23
CA GLN A 917 -16.12 -67.01 -3.49
C GLN A 917 -17.09 -66.89 -2.29
N GLN A 918 -17.23 -67.93 -1.45
CA GLN A 918 -18.09 -67.86 -0.26
C GLN A 918 -17.53 -66.89 0.81
N ILE A 919 -16.20 -66.80 0.93
CA ILE A 919 -15.52 -65.87 1.82
C ILE A 919 -15.60 -64.45 1.22
N SER A 920 -15.33 -64.30 -0.08
CA SER A 920 -15.45 -63.01 -0.78
C SER A 920 -16.85 -62.42 -0.70
N SER A 921 -17.91 -63.25 -0.75
CA SER A 921 -19.30 -62.79 -0.53
C SER A 921 -19.51 -62.25 0.88
N LYS A 922 -18.99 -62.94 1.91
CA LYS A 922 -19.11 -62.48 3.32
C LYS A 922 -18.30 -61.22 3.59
N LEU A 923 -17.13 -61.08 2.95
CA LEU A 923 -16.32 -59.88 3.00
C LEU A 923 -17.04 -58.70 2.32
N ASN A 924 -17.69 -58.92 1.18
CA ASN A 924 -18.49 -57.90 0.50
C ASN A 924 -19.71 -57.45 1.33
N GLU A 925 -20.42 -58.38 1.99
CA GLU A 925 -21.50 -58.04 2.91
C GLU A 925 -21.01 -57.22 4.11
N LEU A 926 -19.85 -57.59 4.67
CA LEU A 926 -19.22 -56.81 5.72
C LEU A 926 -18.84 -55.42 5.22
N LYS A 927 -18.19 -55.30 4.05
CA LYS A 927 -17.79 -54.03 3.45
C LYS A 927 -18.96 -53.06 3.28
N LYS A 928 -20.15 -53.54 2.89
CA LYS A 928 -21.37 -52.73 2.78
C LYS A 928 -21.83 -52.10 4.10
N LEU A 929 -21.44 -52.66 5.25
CA LEU A 929 -21.71 -52.10 6.58
C LEU A 929 -20.62 -51.12 7.05
N LEU A 930 -19.42 -51.20 6.45
CA LEU A 930 -18.27 -50.38 6.81
C LEU A 930 -18.24 -49.07 6.01
N VAL A 931 -18.53 -49.15 4.71
CA VAL A 931 -18.40 -48.04 3.77
C VAL A 931 -19.58 -47.97 2.80
N ILE A 932 -19.88 -46.76 2.31
CA ILE A 932 -20.83 -46.59 1.21
C ILE A 932 -20.28 -47.23 -0.08
N THR A 933 -21.08 -48.09 -0.71
CA THR A 933 -20.76 -48.80 -1.95
C THR A 933 -21.67 -48.43 -3.14
N THR A 934 -22.67 -47.56 -2.91
CA THR A 934 -23.69 -47.14 -3.88
C THR A 934 -23.89 -45.63 -3.83
N GLY A 935 -24.60 -45.04 -4.81
CA GLY A 935 -24.89 -43.61 -4.83
C GLY A 935 -23.75 -42.72 -5.35
N ASP A 936 -23.91 -41.41 -5.15
CA ASP A 936 -22.96 -40.33 -5.47
C ASP A 936 -22.84 -39.31 -4.31
N ASN A 937 -22.04 -38.26 -4.51
CA ASN A 937 -21.78 -37.21 -3.50
C ASN A 937 -22.78 -36.04 -3.54
N TYR A 938 -23.87 -36.12 -4.32
CA TYR A 938 -24.76 -34.98 -4.56
C TYR A 938 -26.26 -35.34 -4.45
N VAL A 939 -26.85 -36.01 -5.46
CA VAL A 939 -28.30 -36.28 -5.50
C VAL A 939 -28.63 -37.72 -5.09
N GLY A 940 -27.76 -38.68 -5.43
CA GLY A 940 -27.94 -40.10 -5.13
C GLY A 940 -27.41 -40.50 -3.75
N ALA A 941 -27.76 -39.77 -2.69
CA ALA A 941 -27.20 -39.98 -1.35
C ALA A 941 -27.54 -41.39 -0.80
N ALA A 942 -26.50 -42.15 -0.42
CA ALA A 942 -26.65 -43.43 0.24
C ALA A 942 -26.65 -43.26 1.77
N LYS A 943 -27.25 -44.23 2.48
CA LYS A 943 -27.25 -44.25 3.95
C LYS A 943 -25.81 -44.29 4.48
N LYS A 944 -25.47 -43.37 5.39
CA LYS A 944 -24.19 -43.32 6.11
C LYS A 944 -23.87 -44.65 6.78
N GLN A 945 -22.69 -45.19 6.51
CA GLN A 945 -22.17 -46.41 7.13
C GLN A 945 -21.16 -46.03 8.23
N LEU A 946 -20.47 -47.01 8.79
CA LEU A 946 -19.56 -46.80 9.91
C LEU A 946 -18.47 -45.75 9.60
N ARG A 947 -17.90 -45.76 8.38
CA ARG A 947 -16.90 -44.77 7.94
C ARG A 947 -17.44 -43.35 8.01
N GLU A 948 -18.61 -43.09 7.43
CA GLU A 948 -19.17 -41.74 7.37
C GLU A 948 -19.56 -41.25 8.77
N LYS A 949 -20.20 -42.10 9.59
CA LYS A 949 -20.53 -41.73 10.98
C LYS A 949 -19.29 -41.38 11.79
N MET A 950 -18.22 -42.17 11.66
CA MET A 950 -16.97 -41.98 12.38
C MET A 950 -16.24 -40.72 11.92
N ALA A 951 -16.13 -40.51 10.61
CA ALA A 951 -15.48 -39.32 10.05
C ALA A 951 -16.26 -38.03 10.34
N ASP A 952 -17.61 -38.08 10.33
CA ASP A 952 -18.45 -36.93 10.68
C ASP A 952 -18.26 -36.54 12.16
N LEU A 953 -18.29 -37.52 13.09
CA LEU A 953 -18.06 -37.25 14.51
C LEU A 953 -16.63 -36.77 14.76
N TYR A 954 -15.64 -37.41 14.12
CA TYR A 954 -14.23 -37.02 14.17
C TYR A 954 -14.06 -35.55 13.77
N SER A 955 -14.56 -35.18 12.58
CA SER A 955 -14.49 -33.81 12.09
C SER A 955 -15.18 -32.84 13.02
N LYS A 956 -16.38 -33.17 13.50
CA LYS A 956 -17.18 -32.29 14.34
C LYS A 956 -16.45 -31.95 15.65
N VAL A 957 -15.85 -32.95 16.30
CA VAL A 957 -15.10 -32.76 17.55
C VAL A 957 -13.76 -32.06 17.29
N ALA A 958 -13.06 -32.43 16.20
CA ALA A 958 -11.75 -31.88 15.85
C ALA A 958 -11.80 -30.41 15.41
N SER A 959 -12.90 -29.97 14.79
CA SER A 959 -13.10 -28.57 14.38
C SER A 959 -13.88 -27.73 15.39
N SER A 960 -14.20 -28.29 16.56
CA SER A 960 -14.93 -27.58 17.61
C SER A 960 -13.98 -26.65 18.38
N TYR A 961 -14.46 -25.45 18.72
CA TYR A 961 -13.78 -24.57 19.66
C TYR A 961 -14.14 -24.88 21.13
N ASP A 962 -15.10 -25.78 21.36
CA ASP A 962 -15.63 -26.17 22.66
C ASP A 962 -15.36 -27.66 22.96
N LYS A 963 -15.46 -28.04 24.24
CA LYS A 963 -15.30 -29.42 24.70
C LYS A 963 -16.30 -30.38 24.05
N PRO A 964 -15.97 -31.68 23.94
CA PRO A 964 -16.93 -32.68 23.49
C PRO A 964 -18.18 -32.70 24.38
N SER A 965 -19.34 -32.54 23.77
CA SER A 965 -20.63 -32.61 24.45
C SER A 965 -20.95 -34.05 24.92
N ALA A 966 -21.86 -34.17 25.90
CA ALA A 966 -22.29 -35.49 26.38
C ALA A 966 -22.86 -36.38 25.25
N ASN A 967 -23.61 -35.80 24.31
CA ASN A 967 -24.17 -36.52 23.16
C ASN A 967 -23.08 -36.98 22.18
N GLU A 968 -22.00 -36.22 22.00
CA GLU A 968 -20.87 -36.62 21.16
C GLU A 968 -20.11 -37.79 21.79
N LEU A 969 -19.91 -37.78 23.11
CA LEU A 969 -19.28 -38.89 23.85
C LEU A 969 -20.15 -40.15 23.86
N GLU A 970 -21.48 -40.00 23.97
CA GLU A 970 -22.41 -41.12 23.82
C GLU A 970 -22.40 -41.67 22.40
N ASN A 971 -22.39 -40.80 21.38
CA ASN A 971 -22.29 -41.22 19.98
C ASN A 971 -20.98 -41.95 19.67
N LEU A 972 -19.86 -41.47 20.22
CA LEU A 972 -18.57 -42.16 20.18
C LEU A 972 -18.69 -43.58 20.75
N SER A 973 -19.35 -43.73 21.90
CA SER A 973 -19.57 -45.04 22.52
C SER A 973 -20.39 -46.00 21.62
N LEU A 974 -21.38 -45.47 20.88
CA LEU A 974 -22.14 -46.26 19.90
C LEU A 974 -21.27 -46.69 18.72
N ILE A 975 -20.47 -45.77 18.16
CA ILE A 975 -19.54 -46.03 17.04
C ILE A 975 -18.48 -47.06 17.46
N GLU A 976 -17.95 -46.97 18.68
CA GLU A 976 -17.03 -47.96 19.24
C GLU A 976 -17.63 -49.35 19.30
N ASN A 977 -18.90 -49.46 19.71
CA ASN A 977 -19.59 -50.74 19.77
C ASN A 977 -19.83 -51.31 18.36
N GLU A 978 -20.21 -50.48 17.38
CA GLU A 978 -20.31 -50.88 15.97
C GLU A 978 -18.95 -51.37 15.44
N MET A 979 -17.86 -50.66 15.72
CA MET A 979 -16.50 -51.04 15.31
C MET A 979 -16.02 -52.34 15.97
N LYS A 980 -16.29 -52.54 17.27
CA LYS A 980 -15.99 -53.80 17.98
C LYS A 980 -16.74 -54.99 17.35
N LEU A 981 -18.01 -54.81 17.01
CA LEU A 981 -18.81 -55.84 16.34
C LEU A 981 -18.29 -56.13 14.92
N ALA A 982 -17.91 -55.10 14.17
CA ALA A 982 -17.29 -55.23 12.85
C ALA A 982 -15.97 -56.01 12.92
N LYS A 983 -15.04 -55.62 13.81
CA LYS A 983 -13.77 -56.34 14.04
C LYS A 983 -14.00 -57.80 14.43
N LYS A 984 -14.99 -58.10 15.28
CA LYS A 984 -15.34 -59.48 15.66
C LYS A 984 -15.84 -60.30 14.46
N LYS A 985 -16.67 -59.70 13.58
CA LYS A 985 -17.13 -60.33 12.34
C LYS A 985 -15.96 -60.56 11.37
N TYR A 986 -15.13 -59.55 11.15
CA TYR A 986 -13.94 -59.61 10.33
C TYR A 986 -13.02 -60.76 10.78
N ASN A 987 -12.61 -60.76 12.06
CA ASN A 987 -11.74 -61.80 12.65
C ASN A 987 -12.33 -63.22 12.51
N LYS A 988 -13.66 -63.37 12.57
CA LYS A 988 -14.32 -64.67 12.37
C LYS A 988 -14.26 -65.14 10.90
N ILE A 989 -14.30 -64.21 9.95
CA ILE A 989 -14.20 -64.51 8.51
C ILE A 989 -12.76 -64.85 8.16
N VAL A 990 -11.81 -64.00 8.54
CA VAL A 990 -10.39 -64.14 8.12
C VAL A 990 -9.64 -65.26 8.81
N LYS A 991 -10.10 -65.78 9.97
CA LYS A 991 -9.58 -67.04 10.57
C LYS A 991 -9.65 -68.25 9.64
N LYS A 992 -10.39 -68.17 8.53
CA LYS A 992 -10.55 -69.23 7.54
C LYS A 992 -9.69 -69.00 6.28
N ILE A 993 -8.82 -68.00 6.31
CA ILE A 993 -7.94 -67.61 5.20
C ILE A 993 -6.50 -67.88 5.66
N ASP A 994 -5.70 -68.42 4.76
CA ASP A 994 -4.26 -68.57 4.96
C ASP A 994 -3.55 -67.30 4.48
N PHE A 995 -3.05 -66.49 5.42
CA PHE A 995 -2.41 -65.21 5.11
C PHE A 995 -1.00 -65.37 4.53
N ASP A 996 -0.36 -66.54 4.66
CA ASP A 996 0.98 -66.78 4.11
C ASP A 996 1.00 -66.80 2.57
N LEU A 997 -0.18 -66.88 1.94
CA LEU A 997 -0.38 -66.92 0.50
C LEU A 997 -0.80 -65.57 -0.11
N ILE A 998 -1.02 -64.53 0.70
CA ILE A 998 -1.61 -63.25 0.25
C ILE A 998 -0.71 -62.08 0.69
N LYS A 999 -0.30 -61.24 -0.27
CA LYS A 999 0.60 -60.12 -0.01
C LYS A 999 -0.17 -58.89 0.50
N ILE A 1000 -0.21 -58.71 1.82
CA ILE A 1000 -0.86 -57.57 2.47
C ILE A 1000 0.20 -56.69 3.15
N LYS A 1001 0.09 -55.37 2.98
CA LYS A 1001 0.98 -54.42 3.66
C LYS A 1001 0.78 -54.49 5.17
N SER A 1002 1.84 -54.22 5.95
CA SER A 1002 1.67 -53.99 7.39
C SER A 1002 0.80 -52.75 7.63
N PHE A 1003 0.23 -52.62 8.83
CA PHE A 1003 -0.52 -51.40 9.19
C PHE A 1003 0.36 -50.15 9.07
N GLU A 1004 1.61 -50.23 9.51
CA GLU A 1004 2.57 -49.12 9.46
C GLU A 1004 2.92 -48.74 8.02
N ASP A 1005 3.17 -49.72 7.14
CA ASP A 1005 3.41 -49.44 5.72
C ASP A 1005 2.17 -48.88 5.03
N PHE A 1006 0.97 -49.36 5.40
CA PHE A 1006 -0.29 -48.84 4.87
C PHE A 1006 -0.52 -47.40 5.29
N VAL A 1007 -0.29 -47.03 6.55
CA VAL A 1007 -0.56 -45.67 7.03
C VAL A 1007 0.50 -44.65 6.59
N ASN A 1008 1.75 -45.08 6.37
CA ASN A 1008 2.85 -44.21 5.94
C ASN A 1008 2.96 -44.02 4.42
N GLU A 1009 2.18 -44.77 3.63
CA GLU A 1009 2.01 -44.60 2.19
C GLU A 1009 0.86 -43.63 1.87
#